data_AF-A0A833Z2Z4-F1
#
_entry.id   AF-A0A833Z2Z4-F1
#
_cell.length_a   1.000
_cell.length_b   1.000
_cell.length_c   1.000
_cell.angle_alpha   90.00
_cell.angle_beta   90.00
_cell.angle_gamma   90.00
#
_symmetry.space_group_name_H-M   'P 1'
#
loop_
_entity.id
_entity.type
_entity.pdbx_description
1 polymer ?
#
loop_
_entity_poly.entity_id
_entity_poly.type
_entity_poly.pdbx_seq_one_letter_code
_entity_poly.pdbx_strand_id
1 'polypeptide(L)'
;MSLSRCGEDIRQDQHQLLEGISELDIVTGGIPSQLLVHGALAFPLGLDASLGCFLAAARYGRGRVVLAAHEGMLCAPKMGPFLLNAVRWLARGQTGKVGVDVSLKGLCALLSGHGLKYSLEPQLADGLAVYCCKAYSDTQAKQLQEFVAEGGGLLIGGQSWWWASQNPGRSALAGFPGNVILNSFGLSILPHTLQPGCFPVPTPQTRSYHFRKALSEFQAVLSQRSGNLEKNWLAKLGADGAAFLRIPAGDVPAYMSMHRLIRKMLQSSGLPAVSRENPVASDSHEAAVLCLATELARSGTDCSKLAQGLGTGTCPSSLDPSGHPITVHINGNNPGSGESWVSTGLYVLSGHNAEVSLPDAVACSGLKVQIGCHTDDLTMASKLSRAPVVTHQCCMDKATQSLSCLWGGLLYVIMPKGSDLGPLSVTVKGAVPAPYYKLGETSLEEWRRCVQKSPAPWGELATDNIVLTVPTASLRALEDPAPVLRLWDEMMQAIARLAAQPFPFRRPERIVADVQISAGWMHSGYPIMCHLESVQELISETHMRGSGLWGPIHELGHNQQRHGWEFPPHTTEATCNLWSVYVHETVLGIPRARAHPALSPAQREERVREHLAKGAPLSNWDVWTALETYLQLQEAFGWEPFTQLFAEYQALSGIPQDNAGKMNLWVRKFSEKVQKNLAPFFEAWGWPVQKEVAAGLACLPGWEADPMRGHVRPR
;
A
#
# COMPACT_ATOMS: atom_id res chain seq x y z
N MET A 1 39.59 19.96 -0.15
CA MET A 1 39.97 18.81 0.70
C MET A 1 39.81 17.55 -0.15
N SER A 2 40.84 16.70 -0.25
CA SER A 2 40.77 15.49 -1.08
C SER A 2 39.75 14.49 -0.51
N LEU A 3 39.00 13.82 -1.38
CA LEU A 3 38.02 12.78 -1.04
C LEU A 3 38.64 11.65 -0.17
N SER A 4 39.97 11.44 -0.25
CA SER A 4 40.68 10.44 0.56
C SER A 4 40.68 10.71 2.06
N ARG A 5 40.90 11.97 2.50
CA ARG A 5 40.92 12.34 3.92
C ARG A 5 39.54 12.26 4.58
N CYS A 6 38.47 12.53 3.84
CA CYS A 6 37.10 12.45 4.35
C CYS A 6 36.66 11.00 4.65
N GLY A 7 37.07 10.04 3.81
CA GLY A 7 36.72 8.63 3.99
C GLY A 7 37.46 7.94 5.14
N GLU A 8 38.66 8.40 5.49
CA GLU A 8 39.42 7.92 6.65
C GLU A 8 38.76 8.33 7.97
N ASP A 9 38.25 9.57 8.05
CA ASP A 9 37.59 10.13 9.24
C ASP A 9 36.26 9.42 9.56
N ILE A 10 35.49 9.03 8.54
CA ILE A 10 34.22 8.28 8.70
C ILE A 10 34.45 6.88 9.25
N ARG A 11 35.48 6.17 8.78
CA ARG A 11 35.80 4.82 9.29
C ARG A 11 36.20 4.86 10.76
N GLN A 12 36.95 5.89 11.15
CA GLN A 12 37.33 6.10 12.54
C GLN A 12 36.11 6.38 13.42
N ASP A 13 35.18 7.23 12.96
CA ASP A 13 33.93 7.50 13.68
C ASP A 13 33.08 6.24 13.85
N GLN A 14 32.93 5.46 12.78
CA GLN A 14 32.18 4.20 12.82
C GLN A 14 32.81 3.21 13.81
N HIS A 15 34.14 3.09 13.82
CA HIS A 15 34.85 2.25 14.77
C HIS A 15 34.64 2.70 16.22
N GLN A 16 34.71 4.00 16.48
CA GLN A 16 34.48 4.56 17.83
C GLN A 16 33.04 4.31 18.30
N LEU A 17 32.05 4.43 17.40
CA LEU A 17 30.64 4.21 17.72
C LEU A 17 30.33 2.73 18.01
N LEU A 18 31.02 1.81 17.34
CA LEU A 18 30.80 0.37 17.42
C LEU A 18 31.84 -0.36 18.30
N GLU A 19 32.67 0.39 19.03
CA GLU A 19 33.74 -0.17 19.85
C GLU A 19 33.18 -1.13 20.92
N GLY A 20 33.70 -2.37 20.94
CA GLY A 20 33.29 -3.41 21.87
C GLY A 20 31.94 -4.08 21.54
N ILE A 21 31.38 -3.84 20.36
CA ILE A 21 30.08 -4.36 19.94
C ILE A 21 30.28 -5.31 18.75
N SER A 22 29.85 -6.56 18.90
CA SER A 22 29.85 -7.54 17.81
C SER A 22 28.52 -7.57 17.07
N GLU A 23 27.42 -7.39 17.80
CA GLU A 23 26.06 -7.47 17.28
C GLU A 23 25.17 -6.37 17.86
N LEU A 24 24.21 -5.92 17.06
CA LEU A 24 23.20 -4.94 17.40
C LEU A 24 21.84 -5.65 17.47
N ASP A 25 21.34 -5.87 18.68
CA ASP A 25 20.01 -6.44 18.95
C ASP A 25 18.97 -5.33 19.00
N ILE A 26 18.17 -5.21 17.94
CA ILE A 26 17.13 -4.19 17.80
C ILE A 26 15.73 -4.71 18.16
N VAL A 27 15.61 -5.89 18.78
CA VAL A 27 14.35 -6.42 19.32
C VAL A 27 13.98 -5.67 20.60
N THR A 28 13.41 -4.47 20.41
CA THR A 28 13.15 -3.49 21.48
C THR A 28 11.66 -3.30 21.80
N GLY A 29 10.78 -4.11 21.19
CA GLY A 29 9.32 -4.04 21.37
C GLY A 29 8.60 -3.09 20.40
N GLY A 30 9.33 -2.35 19.57
CA GLY A 30 8.79 -1.54 18.48
C GLY A 30 9.25 -2.03 17.10
N ILE A 31 8.54 -1.63 16.05
CA ILE A 31 8.89 -1.93 14.66
C ILE A 31 9.68 -0.73 14.09
N PRO A 32 10.98 -0.88 13.79
CA PRO A 32 11.80 0.20 13.26
C PRO A 32 11.42 0.57 11.82
N SER A 33 11.64 1.83 11.46
CA SER A 33 11.65 2.29 10.08
C SER A 33 12.97 1.92 9.38
N GLN A 34 13.02 1.96 8.05
CA GLN A 34 14.30 2.03 7.34
C GLN A 34 14.84 3.46 7.34
N LEU A 35 16.16 3.61 7.33
CA LEU A 35 16.85 4.89 7.24
C LEU A 35 17.44 5.09 5.83
N LEU A 36 17.35 6.32 5.33
CA LEU A 36 18.05 6.78 4.13
C LEU A 36 19.28 7.58 4.54
N VAL A 37 20.46 7.10 4.15
CA VAL A 37 21.75 7.75 4.41
C VAL A 37 22.24 8.38 3.11
N HIS A 38 22.03 9.70 2.97
CA HIS A 38 22.22 10.42 1.70
C HIS A 38 23.16 11.64 1.81
N GLY A 39 23.62 11.98 2.99
CA GLY A 39 24.63 13.02 3.24
C GLY A 39 26.01 12.64 2.69
N ALA A 40 26.86 13.63 2.42
CA ALA A 40 28.26 13.35 2.05
C ALA A 40 29.12 12.93 3.25
N LEU A 41 28.71 13.33 4.46
CA LEU A 41 29.37 13.02 5.73
C LEU A 41 28.47 12.15 6.64
N ALA A 42 27.44 11.53 6.04
CA ALA A 42 26.57 10.59 6.71
C ALA A 42 27.03 9.16 6.40
N PHE A 43 26.83 8.24 7.33
CA PHE A 43 27.27 6.86 7.19
C PHE A 43 26.38 5.89 8.00
N PRO A 44 26.14 4.68 7.50
CA PRO A 44 25.38 3.66 8.21
C PRO A 44 26.21 3.07 9.35
N LEU A 45 25.54 2.75 10.46
CA LEU A 45 26.10 2.06 11.63
C LEU A 45 25.56 0.63 11.79
N GLY A 46 24.35 0.38 11.31
CA GLY A 46 23.71 -0.94 11.33
C GLY A 46 22.85 -1.14 10.09
N LEU A 47 23.01 -2.31 9.47
CA LEU A 47 22.30 -2.76 8.26
C LEU A 47 21.77 -4.17 8.49
N ASP A 48 20.58 -4.48 7.98
CA ASP A 48 20.10 -5.87 7.88
C ASP A 48 20.69 -6.58 6.65
N ALA A 49 20.35 -7.86 6.46
CA ALA A 49 20.81 -8.67 5.34
C ALA A 49 20.37 -8.14 3.96
N SER A 50 19.33 -7.31 3.91
CA SER A 50 18.79 -6.66 2.71
C SER A 50 19.35 -5.26 2.48
N LEU A 51 20.37 -4.84 3.26
CA LEU A 51 20.94 -3.50 3.27
C LEU A 51 19.98 -2.42 3.81
N GLY A 52 18.94 -2.82 4.55
CA GLY A 52 18.05 -1.94 5.28
C GLY A 52 18.76 -1.30 6.47
N CYS A 53 18.95 0.02 6.45
CA CYS A 53 19.64 0.73 7.51
C CYS A 53 18.72 1.03 8.70
N PHE A 54 19.16 0.70 9.92
CA PHE A 54 18.39 0.94 11.16
C PHE A 54 19.12 1.85 12.16
N LEU A 55 20.42 2.07 11.97
CA LEU A 55 21.23 3.04 12.71
C LEU A 55 22.16 3.77 11.75
N ALA A 56 22.25 5.09 11.89
CA ALA A 56 23.12 5.92 11.07
C ALA A 56 23.70 7.08 11.90
N ALA A 57 24.80 7.65 11.40
CA ALA A 57 25.39 8.87 11.97
C ALA A 57 25.79 9.84 10.86
N ALA A 58 25.97 11.11 11.25
CA ALA A 58 26.46 12.14 10.35
C ALA A 58 27.28 13.19 11.08
N ARG A 59 28.21 13.82 10.35
CA ARG A 59 28.81 15.09 10.74
C ARG A 59 28.12 16.23 10.01
N TYR A 60 27.83 17.32 10.72
CA TYR A 60 27.22 18.51 10.14
C TYR A 60 27.74 19.78 10.81
N GLY A 61 28.24 20.72 10.01
CA GLY A 61 28.98 21.87 10.54
C GLY A 61 30.15 21.43 11.42
N ARG A 62 30.12 21.83 12.69
CA ARG A 62 31.08 21.39 13.73
C ARG A 62 30.54 20.28 14.63
N GLY A 63 29.26 19.94 14.53
CA GLY A 63 28.60 18.97 15.39
C GLY A 63 28.44 17.60 14.75
N ARG A 64 27.65 16.78 15.43
CA ARG A 64 27.51 15.34 15.17
C ARG A 64 26.08 14.90 15.43
N VAL A 65 25.61 13.92 14.68
CA VAL A 65 24.25 13.37 14.78
C VAL A 65 24.30 11.85 14.78
N VAL A 66 23.54 11.21 15.66
CA VAL A 66 23.26 9.77 15.66
C VAL A 66 21.74 9.59 15.56
N LEU A 67 21.32 8.78 14.61
CA LEU A 67 19.93 8.50 14.30
C LEU A 67 19.61 7.01 14.50
N ALA A 68 18.55 6.73 15.27
CA ALA A 68 17.95 5.41 15.40
C ALA A 68 16.58 5.33 14.70
N ALA A 69 16.34 4.20 14.03
CA ALA A 69 15.11 3.90 13.30
C ALA A 69 13.84 3.74 14.15
N HIS A 70 13.98 3.76 15.47
CA HIS A 70 12.88 3.72 16.42
C HIS A 70 13.32 4.38 17.72
N GLU A 71 12.46 5.14 18.38
CA GLU A 71 12.76 5.79 19.66
C GLU A 71 13.00 4.77 20.78
N GLY A 72 12.36 3.61 20.72
CA GLY A 72 12.56 2.51 21.68
C GLY A 72 14.00 2.03 21.75
N MET A 73 14.77 2.16 20.66
CA MET A 73 16.20 1.82 20.63
C MET A 73 17.05 2.74 21.49
N LEU A 74 16.59 3.97 21.74
CA LEU A 74 17.29 4.95 22.58
C LEU A 74 17.14 4.69 24.09
N CYS A 75 16.27 3.75 24.47
CA CYS A 75 16.03 3.38 25.87
C CYS A 75 16.21 1.89 26.15
N ALA A 76 16.51 1.09 25.13
CA ALA A 76 16.64 -0.35 25.27
C ALA A 76 17.94 -0.72 26.00
N PRO A 77 17.89 -1.51 27.10
CA PRO A 77 19.09 -1.93 27.82
C PRO A 77 20.10 -2.67 26.93
N LYS A 78 19.61 -3.46 25.97
CA LYS A 78 20.43 -4.19 25.00
C LYS A 78 21.28 -3.27 24.11
N MET A 79 20.82 -2.05 23.88
CA MET A 79 21.53 -1.01 23.12
C MET A 79 22.49 -0.19 24.00
N GLY A 80 22.57 -0.49 25.30
CA GLY A 80 23.33 0.29 26.29
C GLY A 80 24.78 0.60 25.89
N PRO A 81 25.60 -0.40 25.52
CA PRO A 81 26.98 -0.16 25.07
C PRO A 81 27.06 0.81 23.89
N PHE A 82 26.20 0.62 22.88
CA PHE A 82 26.13 1.51 21.71
C PHE A 82 25.74 2.93 22.10
N LEU A 83 24.69 3.09 22.91
CA LEU A 83 24.19 4.41 23.31
C LEU A 83 25.24 5.20 24.11
N LEU A 84 26.05 4.53 24.94
CA LEU A 84 27.16 5.16 25.65
C LEU A 84 28.25 5.65 24.69
N ASN A 85 28.62 4.82 23.71
CA ASN A 85 29.58 5.19 22.68
C ASN A 85 29.05 6.37 21.85
N ALA A 86 27.76 6.33 21.48
CA ALA A 86 27.08 7.40 20.76
C ALA A 86 27.12 8.72 21.54
N VAL A 87 26.73 8.74 22.82
CA VAL A 87 26.73 9.97 23.63
C VAL A 87 28.15 10.53 23.80
N ARG A 88 29.15 9.68 24.02
CA ARG A 88 30.56 10.10 24.11
C ARG A 88 31.07 10.67 22.79
N TRP A 89 30.75 10.02 21.68
CA TRP A 89 31.11 10.48 20.34
C TRP A 89 30.44 11.81 20.00
N LEU A 90 29.16 11.97 20.35
CA LEU A 90 28.40 13.21 20.20
C LEU A 90 28.97 14.36 21.03
N ALA A 91 29.39 14.08 22.27
CA ALA A 91 29.95 15.10 23.16
C ALA A 91 31.34 15.60 22.74
N ARG A 92 32.11 14.84 21.96
CA ARG A 92 33.46 15.22 21.48
C ARG A 92 34.43 15.64 22.59
N GLY A 93 34.28 15.09 23.79
CA GLY A 93 35.09 15.49 24.96
C GLY A 93 34.73 16.86 25.55
N GLN A 94 33.65 17.50 25.09
CA GLN A 94 33.07 18.66 25.76
C GLN A 94 32.58 18.28 27.17
N THR A 95 32.72 19.19 28.13
CA THR A 95 32.31 19.01 29.52
C THR A 95 30.86 19.44 29.79
N GLY A 96 30.14 19.88 28.75
CA GLY A 96 28.74 20.27 28.84
C GLY A 96 27.82 19.10 29.21
N LYS A 97 26.64 19.41 29.74
CA LYS A 97 25.66 18.39 30.17
C LYS A 97 24.99 17.71 28.97
N VAL A 98 24.57 16.47 29.16
CA VAL A 98 23.68 15.76 28.24
C VAL A 98 22.23 16.12 28.60
N GLY A 99 21.54 16.88 27.75
CA GLY A 99 20.12 17.12 27.89
C GLY A 99 19.33 15.94 27.34
N VAL A 100 18.40 15.40 28.14
CA VAL A 100 17.53 14.29 27.75
C VAL A 100 16.09 14.77 27.75
N ASP A 101 15.43 14.64 26.61
CA ASP A 101 14.01 14.94 26.47
C ASP A 101 13.18 14.13 27.49
N VAL A 102 12.19 14.78 28.10
CA VAL A 102 11.32 14.16 29.11
C VAL A 102 10.60 12.90 28.63
N SER A 103 10.47 12.67 27.32
CA SER A 103 9.87 11.47 26.74
C SER A 103 10.85 10.28 26.64
N LEU A 104 12.14 10.49 26.92
CA LEU A 104 13.23 9.49 26.88
C LEU A 104 13.83 9.22 28.27
N LYS A 105 13.03 9.31 29.35
CA LYS A 105 13.52 9.10 30.73
C LYS A 105 14.24 7.76 30.95
N GLY A 106 13.94 6.74 30.14
CA GLY A 106 14.62 5.45 30.18
C GLY A 106 16.13 5.55 29.91
N LEU A 107 16.58 6.53 29.11
CA LEU A 107 17.99 6.78 28.83
C LEU A 107 18.74 7.30 30.07
N CYS A 108 18.07 8.01 30.97
CA CYS A 108 18.69 8.60 32.16
C CYS A 108 19.34 7.55 33.07
N ALA A 109 18.70 6.39 33.23
CA ALA A 109 19.22 5.30 34.06
C ALA A 109 20.58 4.80 33.51
N LEU A 110 20.69 4.66 32.18
CA LEU A 110 21.92 4.27 31.50
C LEU A 110 23.03 5.30 31.71
N LEU A 111 22.71 6.60 31.55
CA LEU A 111 23.67 7.69 31.72
C LEU A 111 24.17 7.80 33.16
N SER A 112 23.27 7.73 34.15
CA SER A 112 23.64 7.74 35.57
C SER A 112 24.54 6.57 35.95
N GLY A 113 24.24 5.36 35.45
CA GLY A 113 25.01 4.16 35.75
C GLY A 113 26.47 4.23 35.26
N HIS A 114 26.77 5.13 34.33
CA HIS A 114 28.10 5.29 33.73
C HIS A 114 28.73 6.66 34.01
N GLY A 115 28.22 7.39 35.01
CA GLY A 115 28.80 8.64 35.51
C GLY A 115 28.68 9.84 34.56
N LEU A 116 27.81 9.79 33.56
CA LEU A 116 27.57 10.90 32.63
C LEU A 116 26.59 11.91 33.25
N LYS A 117 27.00 13.19 33.33
CA LYS A 117 26.14 14.26 33.83
C LYS A 117 25.04 14.55 32.82
N TYR A 118 23.79 14.45 33.25
CA TYR A 118 22.62 14.75 32.43
C TYR A 118 21.65 15.70 33.13
N SER A 119 20.77 16.32 32.35
CA SER A 119 19.57 17.02 32.83
C SER A 119 18.35 16.58 32.02
N LEU A 120 17.19 16.56 32.66
CA LEU A 120 15.92 16.34 31.97
C LEU A 120 15.42 17.68 31.46
N GLU A 121 15.25 17.79 30.15
CA GLU A 121 14.81 19.01 29.51
C GLU A 121 13.55 18.73 28.70
N PRO A 122 12.51 19.58 28.73
CA PRO A 122 11.33 19.39 27.88
C PRO A 122 11.57 19.80 26.42
N GLN A 123 12.65 20.54 26.17
CA GLN A 123 13.02 21.12 24.89
C GLN A 123 14.53 21.45 24.89
N LEU A 124 15.13 21.76 23.74
CA LEU A 124 16.55 22.16 23.68
C LEU A 124 16.80 23.39 24.56
N ALA A 125 17.76 23.28 25.48
CA ALA A 125 18.19 24.35 26.39
C ALA A 125 19.62 24.80 26.09
N ASP A 126 19.98 26.00 26.55
CA ASP A 126 21.31 26.58 26.33
C ASP A 126 22.40 25.83 27.13
N GLY A 127 23.61 25.75 26.57
CA GLY A 127 24.80 25.21 27.24
C GLY A 127 24.88 23.68 27.31
N LEU A 128 24.01 22.97 26.59
CA LEU A 128 24.10 21.52 26.42
C LEU A 128 25.23 21.15 25.45
N ALA A 129 25.94 20.05 25.73
CA ALA A 129 26.89 19.47 24.75
C ALA A 129 26.19 18.47 23.83
N VAL A 130 25.23 17.71 24.38
CA VAL A 130 24.46 16.71 23.67
C VAL A 130 22.99 16.88 24.02
N TYR A 131 22.10 16.76 23.04
CA TYR A 131 20.66 16.69 23.24
C TYR A 131 20.10 15.37 22.69
N CYS A 132 19.30 14.68 23.50
CA CYS A 132 18.69 13.39 23.18
C CYS A 132 17.17 13.55 23.08
N CYS A 133 16.56 13.31 21.91
CA CYS A 133 15.13 13.52 21.71
C CYS A 133 14.46 12.51 20.76
N LYS A 134 13.13 12.54 20.71
CA LYS A 134 12.34 11.77 19.73
C LYS A 134 12.13 12.56 18.44
N ALA A 135 11.89 11.86 17.35
CA ALA A 135 11.70 12.43 16.01
C ALA A 135 10.26 12.91 15.71
N TYR A 136 9.44 13.20 16.73
CA TYR A 136 7.99 13.44 16.59
C TYR A 136 7.56 14.91 16.70
N SER A 137 8.50 15.84 16.88
CA SER A 137 8.23 17.28 16.92
C SER A 137 9.29 18.02 16.13
N ASP A 138 8.87 18.99 15.33
CA ASP A 138 9.69 19.89 14.51
C ASP A 138 9.62 21.35 15.00
N THR A 139 8.96 21.61 16.14
CA THR A 139 8.82 22.96 16.72
C THR A 139 10.15 23.68 16.93
N GLN A 140 11.22 22.93 17.20
CA GLN A 140 12.59 23.43 17.38
C GLN A 140 13.54 23.06 16.24
N ALA A 141 13.03 22.72 15.05
CA ALA A 141 13.86 22.16 13.98
C ALA A 141 15.04 23.06 13.61
N LYS A 142 14.80 24.37 13.44
CA LYS A 142 15.85 25.35 13.14
C LYS A 142 16.87 25.46 14.28
N GLN A 143 16.42 25.50 15.54
CA GLN A 143 17.29 25.58 16.72
C GLN A 143 18.17 24.34 16.84
N LEU A 144 17.62 23.15 16.58
CA LEU A 144 18.39 21.89 16.58
C LEU A 144 19.41 21.86 15.45
N GLN A 145 19.07 22.36 14.26
CA GLN A 145 19.98 22.48 13.13
C GLN A 145 21.14 23.42 13.42
N GLU A 146 20.86 24.59 14.01
CA GLU A 146 21.87 25.58 14.43
C GLU A 146 22.77 25.00 15.54
N PHE A 147 22.17 24.39 16.56
CA PHE A 147 22.89 23.72 17.65
C PHE A 147 23.91 22.70 17.14
N VAL A 148 23.50 21.81 16.22
CA VAL A 148 24.41 20.84 15.61
C VAL A 148 25.45 21.56 14.73
N ALA A 149 25.04 22.53 13.91
CA ALA A 149 25.99 23.27 13.05
C ALA A 149 27.12 23.93 13.86
N GLU A 150 26.81 24.44 15.05
CA GLU A 150 27.74 25.16 15.92
C GLU A 150 28.66 24.25 16.76
N GLY A 151 28.35 22.96 16.87
CA GLY A 151 29.21 22.00 17.56
C GLY A 151 28.50 21.06 18.53
N GLY A 152 27.19 21.18 18.68
CA GLY A 152 26.37 20.30 19.50
C GLY A 152 26.24 18.89 18.94
N GLY A 153 25.96 17.95 19.84
CA GLY A 153 25.66 16.56 19.50
C GLY A 153 24.16 16.26 19.57
N LEU A 154 23.57 15.66 18.54
CA LEU A 154 22.17 15.25 18.54
C LEU A 154 22.04 13.72 18.51
N LEU A 155 21.36 13.16 19.52
CA LEU A 155 20.89 11.77 19.51
C LEU A 155 19.37 11.79 19.28
N ILE A 156 18.91 11.24 18.17
CA ILE A 156 17.50 11.31 17.79
C ILE A 156 16.99 9.97 17.29
N GLY A 157 15.72 9.67 17.56
CA GLY A 157 15.12 8.40 17.15
C GLY A 157 13.61 8.46 17.01
N GLY A 158 13.08 7.69 16.07
CA GLY A 158 11.66 7.58 15.82
C GLY A 158 11.38 6.82 14.53
N GLN A 159 10.12 6.55 14.28
CA GLN A 159 9.66 5.87 13.07
C GLN A 159 8.65 6.74 12.31
N SER A 160 8.70 6.68 10.98
CA SER A 160 7.82 7.49 10.12
C SER A 160 6.73 6.66 9.44
N TRP A 161 6.77 5.32 9.53
CA TRP A 161 5.77 4.43 8.92
C TRP A 161 4.37 4.65 9.52
N TRP A 162 4.28 4.86 10.84
CA TRP A 162 3.02 5.18 11.51
C TRP A 162 2.53 6.59 11.16
N TRP A 163 3.45 7.56 11.07
CA TRP A 163 3.06 8.90 10.63
C TRP A 163 2.51 8.86 9.21
N ALA A 164 3.13 8.08 8.32
CA ALA A 164 2.70 7.93 6.94
C ALA A 164 1.34 7.24 6.83
N SER A 165 1.05 6.24 7.66
CA SER A 165 -0.28 5.59 7.68
C SER A 165 -1.39 6.54 8.12
N GLN A 166 -1.08 7.49 9.02
CA GLN A 166 -2.01 8.51 9.50
C GLN A 166 -2.12 9.73 8.57
N ASN A 167 -1.19 9.89 7.61
CA ASN A 167 -1.13 11.02 6.69
C ASN A 167 -1.08 10.55 5.22
N PRO A 168 -2.08 9.79 4.74
CA PRO A 168 -2.07 9.23 3.39
C PRO A 168 -2.06 10.34 2.34
N GLY A 169 -1.21 10.19 1.33
CA GLY A 169 -1.02 11.20 0.27
C GLY A 169 -0.04 12.32 0.63
N ARG A 170 0.55 12.31 1.83
CA ARG A 170 1.64 13.23 2.22
C ARG A 170 2.99 12.51 2.17
N SER A 171 4.04 13.21 1.71
CA SER A 171 5.40 12.67 1.69
C SER A 171 6.00 12.67 3.10
N ALA A 172 6.28 11.50 3.67
CA ALA A 172 7.00 11.39 4.95
C ALA A 172 8.40 12.01 4.88
N LEU A 173 9.05 11.99 3.72
CA LEU A 173 10.39 12.57 3.52
C LEU A 173 10.35 14.10 3.56
N ALA A 174 9.19 14.71 3.28
CA ALA A 174 9.00 16.15 3.34
C ALA A 174 8.33 16.62 4.65
N GLY A 175 7.34 15.86 5.15
CA GLY A 175 6.41 16.33 6.19
C GLY A 175 6.50 15.62 7.54
N PHE A 176 7.26 14.51 7.67
CA PHE A 176 7.46 13.91 8.98
C PHE A 176 8.34 14.83 9.84
N PRO A 177 7.94 15.19 11.07
CA PRO A 177 8.68 16.15 11.90
C PRO A 177 10.17 15.83 12.05
N GLY A 178 10.51 14.56 12.25
CA GLY A 178 11.89 14.10 12.29
C GLY A 178 12.68 14.39 11.02
N ASN A 179 12.07 14.24 9.84
CA ASN A 179 12.74 14.51 8.56
C ASN A 179 12.90 16.00 8.28
N VAL A 180 12.00 16.86 8.79
CA VAL A 180 12.20 18.32 8.77
C VAL A 180 13.51 18.71 9.47
N ILE A 181 13.86 18.00 10.56
CA ILE A 181 15.13 18.17 11.27
C ILE A 181 16.28 17.49 10.51
N LEU A 182 16.12 16.20 10.18
CA LEU A 182 17.21 15.30 9.80
C LEU A 182 17.71 15.49 8.36
N ASN A 183 16.84 15.94 7.44
CA ASN A 183 17.21 16.04 6.02
C ASN A 183 18.47 16.92 5.85
N SER A 184 18.56 18.07 6.54
CA SER A 184 19.74 18.95 6.47
C SER A 184 21.05 18.25 6.86
N PHE A 185 20.99 17.23 7.71
CA PHE A 185 22.14 16.43 8.14
C PHE A 185 22.48 15.30 7.18
N GLY A 186 21.68 15.09 6.14
CA GLY A 186 21.85 14.02 5.16
C GLY A 186 21.35 12.66 5.65
N LEU A 187 20.37 12.66 6.55
CA LEU A 187 19.70 11.48 7.07
C LEU A 187 18.19 11.65 6.91
N SER A 188 17.47 10.57 6.62
CA SER A 188 16.00 10.57 6.66
C SER A 188 15.47 9.24 7.19
N ILE A 189 14.28 9.27 7.78
CA ILE A 189 13.52 8.10 8.22
C ILE A 189 12.45 7.79 7.16
N LEU A 190 12.56 6.63 6.54
CA LEU A 190 11.65 6.15 5.50
C LEU A 190 10.34 5.59 6.10
N PRO A 191 9.21 5.69 5.37
CA PRO A 191 7.92 5.18 5.83
C PRO A 191 7.82 3.64 5.74
N HIS A 192 8.90 2.96 5.40
CA HIS A 192 8.95 1.50 5.28
C HIS A 192 9.46 0.90 6.59
N THR A 193 8.83 -0.20 7.00
CA THR A 193 9.24 -0.96 8.18
C THR A 193 10.48 -1.81 7.89
N LEU A 194 11.22 -2.11 8.94
CA LEU A 194 12.32 -3.08 8.96
C LEU A 194 12.00 -4.14 10.03
N GLN A 195 12.33 -5.40 9.76
CA GLN A 195 12.08 -6.49 10.70
C GLN A 195 13.07 -6.43 11.87
N PRO A 196 12.61 -6.34 13.13
CA PRO A 196 13.52 -6.39 14.28
C PRO A 196 14.31 -7.70 14.31
N GLY A 197 15.58 -7.63 14.69
CA GLY A 197 16.46 -8.80 14.76
C GLY A 197 17.79 -8.49 15.45
N CYS A 198 18.69 -9.47 15.44
CA CYS A 198 20.07 -9.29 15.87
C CYS A 198 20.97 -9.29 14.63
N PHE A 199 21.76 -8.23 14.45
CA PHE A 199 22.56 -8.03 13.24
C PHE A 199 24.03 -7.79 13.58
N PRO A 200 24.98 -8.38 12.84
CA PRO A 200 26.40 -8.11 13.05
C PRO A 200 26.73 -6.66 12.70
N VAL A 201 27.71 -6.09 13.41
CA VAL A 201 28.22 -4.74 13.09
C VAL A 201 28.94 -4.73 11.72
N PRO A 202 28.88 -3.63 10.95
CA PRO A 202 29.64 -3.50 9.71
C PRO A 202 31.15 -3.65 9.95
N THR A 203 31.82 -4.55 9.21
CA THR A 203 33.28 -4.70 9.31
C THR A 203 34.01 -3.75 8.34
N PRO A 204 35.23 -3.31 8.66
CA PRO A 204 36.01 -2.43 7.79
C PRO A 204 36.31 -3.00 6.39
N GLN A 205 36.31 -4.33 6.23
CA GLN A 205 36.52 -4.98 4.92
C GLN A 205 35.24 -5.11 4.09
N THR A 206 34.05 -5.01 4.71
CA THR A 206 32.79 -5.10 3.99
C THR A 206 32.57 -3.81 3.20
N ARG A 207 32.35 -3.91 1.89
CA ARG A 207 31.83 -2.76 1.13
C ARG A 207 30.44 -2.43 1.68
N SER A 208 30.35 -1.37 2.49
CA SER A 208 29.07 -0.89 3.00
C SER A 208 28.34 -0.10 1.93
N TYR A 209 27.05 -0.39 1.77
CA TYR A 209 26.17 0.36 0.88
C TYR A 209 26.06 1.81 1.36
N HIS A 210 26.21 2.75 0.44
CA HIS A 210 25.93 4.16 0.68
C HIS A 210 25.34 4.77 -0.59
N PHE A 211 24.20 5.45 -0.48
CA PHE A 211 23.41 5.94 -1.61
C PHE A 211 24.26 6.70 -2.65
N ARG A 212 25.05 7.68 -2.22
CA ARG A 212 25.89 8.49 -3.14
C ARG A 212 26.97 7.67 -3.86
N LYS A 213 27.52 6.65 -3.18
CA LYS A 213 28.56 5.79 -3.76
C LYS A 213 27.92 4.88 -4.81
N ALA A 214 26.81 4.24 -4.44
CA ALA A 214 26.03 3.42 -5.36
C ALA A 214 25.57 4.24 -6.60
N LEU A 215 25.11 5.48 -6.41
CA LEU A 215 24.71 6.36 -7.51
C LEU A 215 25.88 6.74 -8.43
N SER A 216 27.06 7.01 -7.86
CA SER A 216 28.27 7.30 -8.65
C SER A 216 28.73 6.09 -9.46
N GLU A 217 28.70 4.90 -8.87
CA GLU A 217 29.05 3.66 -9.57
C GLU A 217 28.01 3.34 -10.65
N PHE A 218 26.73 3.53 -10.37
CA PHE A 218 25.64 3.38 -11.33
C PHE A 218 25.77 4.32 -12.53
N GLN A 219 26.13 5.60 -12.30
CA GLN A 219 26.40 6.55 -13.37
C GLN A 219 27.53 6.06 -14.29
N ALA A 220 28.59 5.49 -13.72
CA ALA A 220 29.69 4.93 -14.48
C ALA A 220 29.24 3.73 -15.35
N VAL A 221 28.43 2.83 -14.78
CA VAL A 221 27.90 1.67 -15.51
C VAL A 221 27.05 2.11 -16.71
N LEU A 222 26.14 3.07 -16.52
CA LEU A 222 25.30 3.60 -17.60
C LEU A 222 26.12 4.28 -18.71
N SER A 223 27.24 4.92 -18.35
CA SER A 223 28.08 5.67 -19.31
C SER A 223 29.06 4.78 -20.09
N GLN A 224 29.56 3.70 -19.49
CA GLN A 224 30.66 2.90 -20.06
C GLN A 224 30.24 1.47 -20.46
N ARG A 225 28.97 1.07 -20.23
CA ARG A 225 28.43 -0.30 -20.43
C ARG A 225 29.35 -1.41 -19.87
N SER A 226 30.21 -1.08 -18.91
CA SER A 226 31.16 -1.97 -18.27
C SER A 226 31.39 -1.48 -16.84
N GLY A 227 30.89 -2.27 -15.90
CA GLY A 227 31.00 -2.01 -14.47
C GLY A 227 30.16 -3.05 -13.73
N ASN A 228 30.69 -3.55 -12.61
CA ASN A 228 30.08 -4.62 -11.86
C ASN A 228 29.51 -4.04 -10.56
N LEU A 229 28.33 -3.42 -10.62
CA LEU A 229 27.58 -3.06 -9.42
C LEU A 229 27.00 -4.34 -8.83
N GLU A 230 27.14 -4.53 -7.52
CA GLU A 230 26.52 -5.69 -6.86
C GLU A 230 24.99 -5.63 -7.06
N LYS A 231 24.37 -6.76 -7.44
CA LYS A 231 22.93 -6.80 -7.77
C LYS A 231 22.02 -6.29 -6.64
N ASN A 232 22.37 -6.62 -5.40
CA ASN A 232 21.69 -6.12 -4.20
C ASN A 232 21.78 -4.59 -4.05
N TRP A 233 22.85 -3.94 -4.54
CA TRP A 233 22.97 -2.49 -4.54
C TRP A 233 22.07 -1.83 -5.57
N LEU A 234 21.78 -2.48 -6.70
CA LEU A 234 20.89 -1.94 -7.75
C LEU A 234 19.45 -1.79 -7.24
N ALA A 235 18.89 -2.85 -6.68
CA ALA A 235 17.55 -2.82 -6.11
C ALA A 235 17.44 -1.76 -5.00
N LYS A 236 18.43 -1.73 -4.10
CA LYS A 236 18.47 -0.75 -3.01
C LYS A 236 18.66 0.68 -3.54
N LEU A 237 19.49 0.91 -4.56
CA LEU A 237 19.68 2.20 -5.22
C LEU A 237 18.40 2.72 -5.87
N GLY A 238 17.63 1.86 -6.54
CA GLY A 238 16.33 2.23 -7.10
C GLY A 238 15.39 2.77 -6.01
N ALA A 239 15.27 2.04 -4.90
CA ALA A 239 14.42 2.43 -3.77
C ALA A 239 14.92 3.69 -3.04
N ASP A 240 16.21 3.76 -2.70
CA ASP A 240 16.78 4.91 -1.98
C ASP A 240 16.87 6.17 -2.85
N GLY A 241 17.11 6.00 -4.15
CA GLY A 241 17.06 7.10 -5.11
C GLY A 241 15.66 7.64 -5.32
N ALA A 242 14.66 6.75 -5.42
CA ALA A 242 13.26 7.11 -5.41
C ALA A 242 12.89 7.91 -4.14
N ALA A 243 13.28 7.41 -2.96
CA ALA A 243 13.04 8.10 -1.70
C ALA A 243 13.76 9.45 -1.61
N PHE A 244 15.02 9.53 -2.03
CA PHE A 244 15.80 10.77 -2.05
C PHE A 244 15.12 11.87 -2.89
N LEU A 245 14.55 11.51 -4.04
CA LEU A 245 13.86 12.45 -4.93
C LEU A 245 12.55 13.01 -4.34
N ARG A 246 12.03 12.40 -3.27
CA ARG A 246 10.87 12.89 -2.50
C ARG A 246 11.25 13.90 -1.41
N ILE A 247 12.55 14.14 -1.18
CA ILE A 247 13.04 15.19 -0.29
C ILE A 247 12.88 16.54 -0.99
N PRO A 248 12.31 17.57 -0.34
CA PRO A 248 12.19 18.90 -0.93
C PRO A 248 13.56 19.47 -1.35
N ALA A 249 13.75 19.66 -2.65
CA ALA A 249 15.02 20.15 -3.20
C ALA A 249 15.08 21.68 -3.35
N GLY A 250 13.93 22.38 -3.34
CA GLY A 250 13.79 23.77 -3.79
C GLY A 250 14.76 24.77 -3.15
N ASP A 251 15.11 24.55 -1.89
CA ASP A 251 15.93 25.49 -1.10
C ASP A 251 17.33 24.94 -0.76
N VAL A 252 17.69 23.75 -1.27
CA VAL A 252 18.96 23.07 -0.95
C VAL A 252 19.80 22.85 -2.21
N PRO A 253 20.82 23.69 -2.48
CA PRO A 253 21.62 23.60 -3.70
C PRO A 253 22.26 22.23 -3.94
N ALA A 254 22.61 21.51 -2.87
CA ALA A 254 23.15 20.16 -2.94
C ALA A 254 22.13 19.15 -3.51
N TYR A 255 20.85 19.26 -3.14
CA TYR A 255 19.80 18.39 -3.66
C TYR A 255 19.40 18.77 -5.07
N MET A 256 19.27 20.07 -5.37
CA MET A 256 19.04 20.53 -6.74
C MET A 256 20.11 20.02 -7.71
N SER A 257 21.38 20.03 -7.27
CA SER A 257 22.49 19.51 -8.06
C SER A 257 22.38 17.99 -8.28
N MET A 258 21.95 17.24 -7.26
CA MET A 258 21.73 15.79 -7.37
C MET A 258 20.53 15.46 -8.28
N HIS A 259 19.41 16.16 -8.16
CA HIS A 259 18.28 16.02 -9.09
C HIS A 259 18.71 16.29 -10.53
N ARG A 260 19.53 17.33 -10.75
CA ARG A 260 20.09 17.65 -12.08
C ARG A 260 21.02 16.56 -12.60
N LEU A 261 21.85 15.96 -11.72
CA LEU A 261 22.74 14.85 -12.08
C LEU A 261 21.93 13.63 -12.51
N ILE A 262 20.96 13.20 -11.68
CA ILE A 262 20.07 12.07 -11.97
C ILE A 262 19.30 12.33 -13.27
N ARG A 263 18.77 13.55 -13.47
CA ARG A 263 18.10 13.93 -14.72
C ARG A 263 18.98 13.75 -15.94
N LYS A 264 20.21 14.29 -15.93
CA LYS A 264 21.15 14.17 -17.06
C LYS A 264 21.51 12.71 -17.34
N MET A 265 21.71 11.93 -16.27
CA MET A 265 21.99 10.50 -16.38
C MET A 265 20.85 9.76 -17.08
N LEU A 266 19.60 9.97 -16.64
CA LEU A 266 18.42 9.34 -17.24
C LEU A 266 18.18 9.80 -18.70
N GLN A 267 18.41 11.08 -19.00
CA GLN A 267 18.34 11.61 -20.36
C GLN A 267 19.37 10.97 -21.29
N SER A 268 20.55 10.61 -20.77
CA SER A 268 21.60 9.98 -21.56
C SER A 268 21.37 8.48 -21.76
N SER A 269 20.77 7.80 -20.78
CA SER A 269 20.50 6.35 -20.86
C SER A 269 19.22 6.02 -21.62
N GLY A 270 18.25 6.93 -21.66
CA GLY A 270 16.88 6.64 -22.11
C GLY A 270 16.08 5.84 -21.08
N LEU A 271 14.78 5.69 -21.36
CA LEU A 271 13.88 4.86 -20.55
C LEU A 271 13.79 3.43 -21.13
N PRO A 272 13.81 2.39 -20.29
CA PRO A 272 13.63 1.01 -20.74
C PRO A 272 12.24 0.79 -21.34
N ALA A 273 12.18 0.07 -22.47
CA ALA A 273 10.93 -0.39 -23.06
C ALA A 273 10.45 -1.66 -22.32
N VAL A 274 9.78 -1.46 -21.19
CA VAL A 274 9.23 -2.54 -20.37
C VAL A 274 7.83 -2.93 -20.85
N SER A 275 7.58 -4.21 -21.05
CA SER A 275 6.26 -4.74 -21.38
C SER A 275 6.09 -6.16 -20.82
N ARG A 276 4.93 -6.77 -21.07
CA ARG A 276 4.69 -8.17 -20.73
C ARG A 276 5.64 -9.11 -21.50
N GLU A 277 5.86 -8.82 -22.77
CA GLU A 277 6.72 -9.59 -23.68
C GLU A 277 8.20 -9.33 -23.40
N ASN A 278 8.53 -8.14 -22.89
CA ASN A 278 9.88 -7.71 -22.55
C ASN A 278 9.96 -7.31 -21.06
N PRO A 279 9.84 -8.26 -20.11
CA PRO A 279 9.92 -7.95 -18.70
C PRO A 279 11.37 -7.65 -18.28
N VAL A 280 11.54 -6.73 -17.33
CA VAL A 280 12.84 -6.41 -16.72
C VAL A 280 12.97 -7.05 -15.34
N ALA A 281 14.16 -7.53 -14.99
CA ALA A 281 14.40 -8.03 -13.63
C ALA A 281 14.46 -6.86 -12.64
N SER A 282 13.90 -7.00 -11.44
CA SER A 282 13.86 -5.90 -10.47
C SER A 282 15.23 -5.52 -9.90
N ASP A 283 16.21 -6.43 -9.99
CA ASP A 283 17.61 -6.21 -9.61
C ASP A 283 18.47 -5.67 -10.77
N SER A 284 17.86 -5.17 -11.85
CA SER A 284 18.56 -4.68 -13.04
C SER A 284 18.76 -3.16 -13.07
N HIS A 285 19.62 -2.70 -13.97
CA HIS A 285 19.83 -1.27 -14.19
C HIS A 285 18.57 -0.58 -14.73
N GLU A 286 17.83 -1.29 -15.59
CA GLU A 286 16.56 -0.85 -16.16
C GLU A 286 15.52 -0.59 -15.06
N ALA A 287 15.37 -1.52 -14.09
CA ALA A 287 14.46 -1.31 -12.96
C ALA A 287 14.82 -0.07 -12.14
N ALA A 288 16.11 0.14 -11.86
CA ALA A 288 16.56 1.36 -11.17
C ALA A 288 16.27 2.63 -11.98
N VAL A 289 16.44 2.61 -13.31
CA VAL A 289 16.07 3.72 -14.20
C VAL A 289 14.57 4.01 -14.13
N LEU A 290 13.70 2.98 -14.16
CA LEU A 290 12.25 3.15 -14.06
C LEU A 290 11.84 3.82 -12.73
N CYS A 291 12.40 3.39 -11.61
CA CYS A 291 12.15 3.98 -10.29
C CYS A 291 12.59 5.45 -10.23
N LEU A 292 13.83 5.73 -10.64
CA LEU A 292 14.40 7.08 -10.61
C LEU A 292 13.63 8.04 -11.53
N ALA A 293 13.27 7.61 -12.74
CA ALA A 293 12.53 8.43 -13.68
C ALA A 293 11.12 8.76 -13.18
N THR A 294 10.43 7.77 -12.59
CA THR A 294 9.10 7.96 -11.99
C THR A 294 9.13 9.02 -10.90
N GLU A 295 10.02 8.89 -9.92
CA GLU A 295 10.07 9.85 -8.81
C GLU A 295 10.64 11.20 -9.21
N LEU A 296 11.56 11.24 -10.19
CA LEU A 296 12.06 12.51 -10.70
C LEU A 296 10.94 13.31 -11.37
N ALA A 297 10.06 12.66 -12.14
CA ALA A 297 8.85 13.29 -12.67
C ALA A 297 7.96 13.81 -11.54
N ARG A 298 7.67 12.98 -10.52
CA ARG A 298 6.83 13.36 -9.36
C ARG A 298 7.40 14.54 -8.56
N SER A 299 8.72 14.70 -8.53
CA SER A 299 9.40 15.85 -7.90
C SER A 299 9.22 17.18 -8.65
N GLY A 300 8.43 17.21 -9.73
CA GLY A 300 8.16 18.40 -10.54
C GLY A 300 9.11 18.57 -11.74
N THR A 301 9.88 17.54 -12.10
CA THR A 301 10.62 17.57 -13.37
C THR A 301 9.64 17.42 -14.52
N ASP A 302 9.76 18.33 -15.49
CA ASP A 302 9.03 18.29 -16.76
C ASP A 302 9.19 16.92 -17.44
N CYS A 303 8.07 16.18 -17.52
CA CYS A 303 8.01 14.83 -18.06
C CYS A 303 8.47 14.77 -19.53
N SER A 304 8.27 15.84 -20.32
CA SER A 304 8.68 15.88 -21.73
C SER A 304 10.20 15.74 -21.89
N LYS A 305 10.96 16.23 -20.91
CA LYS A 305 12.42 16.16 -20.87
C LYS A 305 12.94 14.78 -20.47
N LEU A 306 12.10 13.92 -19.89
CA LEU A 306 12.42 12.54 -19.54
C LEU A 306 11.89 11.55 -20.58
N ALA A 307 10.83 11.92 -21.29
CA ALA A 307 10.16 11.11 -22.30
C ALA A 307 10.88 11.05 -23.67
N GLN A 308 11.90 11.89 -23.90
CA GLN A 308 12.76 11.83 -25.10
C GLN A 308 13.50 10.47 -25.16
N GLY A 309 12.86 9.45 -25.72
CA GLY A 309 13.36 8.07 -25.74
C GLY A 309 12.32 6.98 -25.50
N LEU A 310 11.04 7.31 -25.26
CA LEU A 310 9.96 6.31 -25.22
C LEU A 310 9.75 5.71 -26.63
N GLY A 311 10.53 4.68 -26.94
CA GLY A 311 10.27 3.79 -28.07
C GLY A 311 9.00 3.00 -27.83
N THR A 312 8.03 3.17 -28.74
CA THR A 312 6.95 2.24 -29.09
C THR A 312 6.13 1.64 -27.93
N GLY A 313 4.89 2.11 -27.74
CA GLY A 313 3.95 1.42 -26.85
C GLY A 313 2.50 1.90 -26.88
N THR A 314 2.21 3.14 -26.49
CA THR A 314 0.81 3.47 -26.12
C THR A 314 0.26 4.83 -26.54
N CYS A 315 1.02 5.71 -27.20
CA CYS A 315 0.48 6.90 -27.88
C CYS A 315 1.48 7.40 -28.94
N PRO A 316 1.03 7.85 -30.14
CA PRO A 316 1.89 8.60 -31.05
C PRO A 316 2.38 9.88 -30.38
N SER A 317 3.69 10.11 -30.41
CA SER A 317 4.40 11.29 -29.89
C SER A 317 4.07 12.61 -30.62
N SER A 318 2.96 12.67 -31.36
CA SER A 318 2.54 13.81 -32.20
C SER A 318 1.21 14.45 -31.75
N LEU A 319 0.60 13.97 -30.66
CA LEU A 319 -0.61 14.57 -30.11
C LEU A 319 -0.22 15.50 -28.95
N ASP A 320 0.00 16.77 -29.26
CA ASP A 320 -0.03 17.80 -28.21
C ASP A 320 -1.46 17.86 -27.66
N PRO A 321 -1.67 17.68 -26.34
CA PRO A 321 -2.95 18.00 -25.73
C PRO A 321 -3.28 19.44 -26.13
N SER A 322 -4.51 19.71 -26.56
CA SER A 322 -4.89 21.08 -26.79
C SER A 322 -4.61 21.87 -25.50
N GLY A 323 -3.93 23.00 -25.59
CA GLY A 323 -3.62 23.83 -24.42
C GLY A 323 -4.88 24.40 -23.75
N HIS A 324 -6.07 24.04 -24.25
CA HIS A 324 -7.35 24.47 -23.75
C HIS A 324 -7.75 23.67 -22.50
N PRO A 325 -8.11 24.35 -21.41
CA PRO A 325 -8.59 23.68 -20.22
C PRO A 325 -9.95 23.02 -20.48
N ILE A 326 -10.14 21.82 -19.95
CA ILE A 326 -11.41 21.08 -19.96
C ILE A 326 -12.02 21.19 -18.57
N THR A 327 -13.29 21.60 -18.49
CA THR A 327 -14.03 21.63 -17.21
C THR A 327 -15.00 20.48 -17.15
N VAL A 328 -14.99 19.74 -16.04
CA VAL A 328 -15.92 18.65 -15.74
C VAL A 328 -16.69 18.96 -14.47
N HIS A 329 -17.94 18.51 -14.39
CA HIS A 329 -18.75 18.61 -13.18
C HIS A 329 -18.78 17.27 -12.48
N ILE A 330 -18.47 17.26 -11.19
CA ILE A 330 -18.42 16.04 -10.36
C ILE A 330 -19.28 16.21 -9.12
N ASN A 331 -19.69 15.09 -8.51
CA ASN A 331 -20.35 15.09 -7.22
C ASN A 331 -19.30 15.00 -6.10
N GLY A 332 -19.24 16.03 -5.26
CA GLY A 332 -18.34 16.13 -4.10
C GLY A 332 -18.83 15.42 -2.84
N ASN A 333 -20.00 14.78 -2.88
CA ASN A 333 -20.57 14.08 -1.74
C ASN A 333 -20.02 12.65 -1.61
N ASN A 334 -19.62 12.28 -0.39
CA ASN A 334 -19.17 10.95 -0.03
C ASN A 334 -19.68 10.58 1.38
N PRO A 335 -20.90 10.03 1.52
CA PRO A 335 -21.44 9.59 2.80
C PRO A 335 -20.80 8.28 3.32
N GLY A 336 -19.81 7.74 2.59
CA GLY A 336 -19.08 6.54 2.98
C GLY A 336 -18.09 6.77 4.13
N SER A 337 -17.66 5.67 4.74
CA SER A 337 -16.69 5.64 5.85
C SER A 337 -15.23 5.72 5.38
N GLY A 338 -14.97 5.62 4.08
CA GLY A 338 -13.65 5.70 3.45
C GLY A 338 -13.60 6.71 2.31
N GLU A 339 -12.41 6.89 1.72
CA GLU A 339 -12.24 7.73 0.53
C GLU A 339 -12.99 7.16 -0.68
N SER A 340 -13.45 8.03 -1.58
CA SER A 340 -14.18 7.63 -2.80
C SER A 340 -13.54 8.26 -4.03
N TRP A 341 -13.30 7.45 -5.06
CA TRP A 341 -12.72 7.94 -6.32
C TRP A 341 -13.83 8.40 -7.26
N VAL A 342 -13.73 9.64 -7.73
CA VAL A 342 -14.65 10.21 -8.73
C VAL A 342 -13.94 10.29 -10.08
N SER A 343 -14.49 9.57 -11.06
CA SER A 343 -14.00 9.55 -12.44
C SER A 343 -14.25 10.89 -13.12
N THR A 344 -13.24 11.43 -13.81
CA THR A 344 -13.40 12.68 -14.56
C THR A 344 -13.61 12.46 -16.06
N GLY A 345 -13.43 11.24 -16.56
CA GLY A 345 -13.43 10.96 -18.01
C GLY A 345 -12.26 11.63 -18.76
N LEU A 346 -11.20 12.01 -18.05
CA LEU A 346 -10.02 12.65 -18.62
C LEU A 346 -8.78 11.77 -18.46
N TYR A 347 -7.86 11.88 -19.41
CA TYR A 347 -6.58 11.18 -19.42
C TYR A 347 -5.43 12.17 -19.59
N VAL A 348 -4.37 12.00 -18.81
CA VAL A 348 -3.11 12.73 -18.97
C VAL A 348 -2.17 11.88 -19.79
N LEU A 349 -1.72 12.38 -20.95
CA LEU A 349 -0.84 11.63 -21.84
C LEU A 349 0.51 11.35 -21.18
N SER A 350 1.12 10.21 -21.52
CA SER A 350 2.48 9.88 -21.09
C SER A 350 3.44 11.00 -21.49
N GLY A 351 4.40 11.32 -20.62
CA GLY A 351 5.33 12.42 -20.84
C GLY A 351 4.76 13.83 -20.62
N HIS A 352 3.50 13.99 -20.20
CA HIS A 352 2.87 15.29 -20.00
C HIS A 352 2.55 15.57 -18.51
N ASN A 353 2.33 16.85 -18.21
CA ASN A 353 1.87 17.33 -16.91
C ASN A 353 0.43 17.82 -17.03
N ALA A 354 -0.32 17.72 -15.93
CA ALA A 354 -1.62 18.33 -15.78
C ALA A 354 -1.57 19.47 -14.77
N GLU A 355 -2.41 20.48 -14.99
CA GLU A 355 -2.75 21.49 -14.00
C GLU A 355 -4.22 21.34 -13.68
N VAL A 356 -4.53 21.08 -12.42
CA VAL A 356 -5.90 20.87 -11.92
C VAL A 356 -6.27 22.05 -11.05
N SER A 357 -7.40 22.66 -11.36
CA SER A 357 -7.99 23.76 -10.61
C SER A 357 -9.34 23.35 -10.05
N LEU A 358 -9.51 23.59 -8.76
CA LEU A 358 -10.74 23.45 -8.01
C LEU A 358 -11.24 24.83 -7.55
N PRO A 359 -12.52 24.98 -7.19
CA PRO A 359 -13.02 26.21 -6.60
C PRO A 359 -12.27 26.55 -5.29
N ASP A 360 -11.94 27.83 -5.08
CA ASP A 360 -11.20 28.28 -3.88
C ASP A 360 -11.86 27.83 -2.57
N ALA A 361 -13.19 27.79 -2.53
CA ALA A 361 -13.98 27.40 -1.37
C ALA A 361 -13.74 25.95 -0.90
N VAL A 362 -13.20 25.08 -1.77
CA VAL A 362 -12.95 23.66 -1.45
C VAL A 362 -11.46 23.31 -1.42
N ALA A 363 -10.57 24.28 -1.65
CA ALA A 363 -9.15 24.09 -1.40
C ALA A 363 -8.91 23.72 0.08
N CYS A 364 -7.91 22.88 0.37
CA CYS A 364 -7.59 22.43 1.73
C CYS A 364 -8.71 21.63 2.44
N SER A 365 -9.76 21.20 1.75
CA SER A 365 -10.84 20.38 2.32
C SER A 365 -10.49 18.89 2.47
N GLY A 366 -9.23 18.52 2.26
CA GLY A 366 -8.77 17.12 2.28
C GLY A 366 -8.95 16.37 0.94
N LEU A 367 -9.40 17.06 -0.11
CA LEU A 367 -9.47 16.53 -1.47
C LEU A 367 -8.08 16.14 -1.98
N LYS A 368 -8.04 15.08 -2.80
CA LYS A 368 -6.83 14.65 -3.50
C LYS A 368 -7.11 14.48 -4.98
N VAL A 369 -6.08 14.63 -5.80
CA VAL A 369 -6.13 14.31 -7.23
C VAL A 369 -5.15 13.17 -7.49
N GLN A 370 -5.53 12.25 -8.38
CA GLN A 370 -4.69 11.15 -8.80
C GLN A 370 -4.66 11.03 -10.32
N ILE A 371 -3.46 10.76 -10.86
CA ILE A 371 -3.27 10.32 -12.24
C ILE A 371 -2.87 8.84 -12.20
N GLY A 372 -3.57 8.02 -13.00
CA GLY A 372 -3.40 6.57 -13.10
C GLY A 372 -4.41 5.81 -12.24
N CYS A 373 -4.81 4.61 -12.70
CA CYS A 373 -5.82 3.76 -12.07
C CYS A 373 -5.25 2.59 -11.25
N HIS A 374 -3.99 2.19 -11.50
CA HIS A 374 -3.39 1.00 -10.90
C HIS A 374 -2.84 1.30 -9.50
N THR A 375 -3.35 0.63 -8.47
CA THR A 375 -2.90 0.84 -7.08
C THR A 375 -1.69 0.03 -6.68
N ASP A 376 -1.31 -0.96 -7.49
CA ASP A 376 -0.28 -1.91 -7.14
C ASP A 376 1.13 -1.34 -7.30
N ASP A 377 1.89 -1.41 -6.19
CA ASP A 377 3.33 -1.17 -6.13
C ASP A 377 4.08 -2.49 -6.37
N LEU A 378 4.74 -2.58 -7.52
CA LEU A 378 5.49 -3.78 -7.91
C LEU A 378 6.97 -3.74 -7.46
N THR A 379 7.36 -2.84 -6.57
CA THR A 379 8.76 -2.70 -6.09
C THR A 379 9.32 -4.00 -5.51
N MET A 380 8.46 -4.85 -4.93
CA MET A 380 8.86 -6.15 -4.36
C MET A 380 8.79 -7.32 -5.36
N ALA A 381 8.32 -7.08 -6.60
CA ALA A 381 8.27 -8.12 -7.62
C ALA A 381 9.67 -8.51 -8.10
N SER A 382 9.88 -9.77 -8.45
CA SER A 382 11.17 -10.25 -9.01
C SER A 382 11.37 -9.85 -10.48
N LYS A 383 10.27 -9.61 -11.19
CA LYS A 383 10.22 -9.16 -12.59
C LYS A 383 9.15 -8.09 -12.75
N LEU A 384 9.39 -7.17 -13.66
CA LEU A 384 8.55 -6.02 -13.93
C LEU A 384 8.14 -6.02 -15.41
N SER A 385 6.84 -6.05 -15.67
CA SER A 385 6.20 -5.91 -16.99
C SER A 385 5.66 -4.50 -17.24
N ARG A 386 5.74 -3.63 -16.22
CA ARG A 386 5.57 -2.18 -16.29
C ARG A 386 6.45 -1.52 -15.23
N ALA A 387 6.53 -0.19 -15.23
CA ALA A 387 7.19 0.52 -14.13
C ALA A 387 6.53 0.16 -12.77
N PRO A 388 7.31 0.08 -11.67
CA PRO A 388 6.78 -0.42 -10.39
C PRO A 388 5.57 0.35 -9.87
N VAL A 389 5.63 1.68 -9.98
CA VAL A 389 4.54 2.59 -9.60
C VAL A 389 4.22 3.46 -10.81
N VAL A 390 2.96 3.40 -11.25
CA VAL A 390 2.47 4.15 -12.43
C VAL A 390 1.43 5.22 -12.07
N THR A 391 1.30 5.53 -10.79
CA THR A 391 0.35 6.52 -10.28
C THR A 391 1.05 7.70 -9.61
N HIS A 392 0.40 8.86 -9.68
CA HIS A 392 0.77 10.02 -8.89
C HIS A 392 -0.47 10.63 -8.25
N GLN A 393 -0.50 10.63 -6.92
CA GLN A 393 -1.53 11.26 -6.11
C GLN A 393 -0.94 12.46 -5.35
N CYS A 394 -1.69 13.56 -5.24
CA CYS A 394 -1.35 14.69 -4.38
C CYS A 394 -2.59 15.27 -3.69
N CYS A 395 -2.38 15.91 -2.53
CA CYS A 395 -3.43 16.68 -1.85
C CYS A 395 -3.67 18.01 -2.56
N MET A 396 -4.92 18.48 -2.58
CA MET A 396 -5.31 19.79 -3.11
C MET A 396 -5.24 20.85 -2.00
N ASP A 397 -4.02 21.14 -1.55
CA ASP A 397 -3.74 22.16 -0.52
C ASP A 397 -3.80 23.60 -1.07
N LYS A 398 -4.06 23.75 -2.37
CA LYS A 398 -4.24 25.02 -3.08
C LYS A 398 -5.34 24.83 -4.11
N ALA A 399 -5.98 25.93 -4.51
CA ALA A 399 -7.02 25.90 -5.53
C ALA A 399 -6.51 25.34 -6.86
N THR A 400 -5.29 25.69 -7.25
CA THR A 400 -4.61 25.16 -8.43
C THR A 400 -3.37 24.37 -8.03
N GLN A 401 -3.24 23.17 -8.58
CA GLN A 401 -2.13 22.26 -8.33
C GLN A 401 -1.65 21.65 -9.64
N SER A 402 -0.32 21.63 -9.85
CA SER A 402 0.28 20.91 -10.97
C SER A 402 0.69 19.50 -10.55
N LEU A 403 0.35 18.52 -11.39
CA LEU A 403 0.68 17.10 -11.22
C LEU A 403 1.39 16.58 -12.46
N SER A 404 2.50 15.89 -12.25
CA SER A 404 3.31 15.25 -13.29
C SER A 404 3.23 13.73 -13.15
N CYS A 405 2.81 13.02 -14.20
CA CYS A 405 2.89 11.56 -14.22
C CYS A 405 3.63 11.14 -15.49
N LEU A 406 4.84 10.60 -15.33
CA LEU A 406 5.67 10.18 -16.46
C LEU A 406 4.94 9.20 -17.38
N TRP A 407 4.17 8.30 -16.78
CA TRP A 407 3.48 7.21 -17.46
C TRP A 407 2.10 7.60 -18.01
N GLY A 408 1.61 8.79 -17.65
CA GLY A 408 0.24 9.21 -17.92
C GLY A 408 -0.78 8.42 -17.09
N GLY A 409 -2.06 8.61 -17.39
CA GLY A 409 -3.13 7.86 -16.74
C GLY A 409 -4.47 8.59 -16.74
N LEU A 410 -5.53 7.86 -16.40
CA LEU A 410 -6.85 8.44 -16.09
C LEU A 410 -6.73 9.37 -14.88
N LEU A 411 -7.46 10.48 -14.92
CA LEU A 411 -7.48 11.45 -13.84
C LEU A 411 -8.70 11.21 -12.93
N TYR A 412 -8.45 11.24 -11.63
CA TYR A 412 -9.45 11.05 -10.59
C TYR A 412 -9.39 12.19 -9.58
N VAL A 413 -10.56 12.55 -9.04
CA VAL A 413 -10.64 13.35 -7.82
C VAL A 413 -11.11 12.44 -6.69
N ILE A 414 -10.35 12.39 -5.60
CA ILE A 414 -10.60 11.51 -4.47
C ILE A 414 -11.27 12.33 -3.38
N MET A 415 -12.51 11.98 -3.06
CA MET A 415 -13.31 12.59 -2.02
C MET A 415 -12.94 12.01 -0.65
N PRO A 416 -12.70 12.85 0.38
CA PRO A 416 -12.49 12.37 1.73
C PRO A 416 -13.76 11.71 2.28
N LYS A 417 -13.60 10.89 3.33
CA LYS A 417 -14.74 10.26 4.03
C LYS A 417 -15.68 11.33 4.59
N GLY A 418 -16.99 11.11 4.48
CA GLY A 418 -18.00 12.03 5.01
C GLY A 418 -18.09 13.39 4.29
N SER A 419 -17.54 13.52 3.08
CA SER A 419 -17.60 14.76 2.30
C SER A 419 -19.06 15.12 1.95
N ASP A 420 -19.42 16.39 2.05
CA ASP A 420 -20.74 16.94 1.67
C ASP A 420 -20.57 18.26 0.89
N LEU A 421 -19.64 18.27 -0.06
CA LEU A 421 -19.26 19.47 -0.81
C LEU A 421 -20.23 19.84 -1.94
N GLY A 422 -21.21 18.98 -2.23
CA GLY A 422 -22.16 19.13 -3.32
C GLY A 422 -21.51 19.04 -4.71
N PRO A 423 -22.18 19.54 -5.76
CA PRO A 423 -21.62 19.60 -7.10
C PRO A 423 -20.38 20.50 -7.18
N LEU A 424 -19.31 20.01 -7.81
CA LEU A 424 -18.04 20.70 -7.97
C LEU A 424 -17.64 20.79 -9.44
N SER A 425 -17.07 21.92 -9.84
CA SER A 425 -16.46 22.09 -11.16
C SER A 425 -14.95 21.89 -11.05
N VAL A 426 -14.39 20.98 -11.84
CA VAL A 426 -12.95 20.71 -11.88
C VAL A 426 -12.43 21.09 -13.25
N THR A 427 -11.46 22.01 -13.30
CA THR A 427 -10.85 22.46 -14.55
C THR A 427 -9.46 21.86 -14.69
N VAL A 428 -9.21 21.16 -15.79
CA VAL A 428 -7.95 20.47 -16.05
C VAL A 428 -7.32 20.96 -17.35
N LYS A 429 -6.06 21.40 -17.27
CA LYS A 429 -5.22 21.71 -18.43
C LYS A 429 -4.17 20.61 -18.64
N GLY A 430 -3.88 20.27 -19.90
CA GLY A 430 -2.91 19.21 -20.24
C GLY A 430 -3.48 17.79 -20.23
N ALA A 431 -4.82 17.66 -20.30
CA ALA A 431 -5.52 16.39 -20.40
C ALA A 431 -6.32 16.28 -21.70
N VAL A 432 -6.69 15.06 -22.06
CA VAL A 432 -7.53 14.73 -23.23
C VAL A 432 -8.72 13.89 -22.77
N PRO A 433 -9.86 13.90 -23.50
CA PRO A 433 -10.98 13.01 -23.18
C PRO A 433 -10.60 11.52 -23.29
N ALA A 434 -10.95 10.74 -22.27
CA ALA A 434 -10.87 9.29 -22.25
C ALA A 434 -12.24 8.66 -22.61
N PRO A 435 -12.30 7.42 -23.10
CA PRO A 435 -13.57 6.72 -23.22
C PRO A 435 -14.19 6.56 -21.83
N TYR A 436 -15.34 7.17 -21.63
CA TYR A 436 -16.12 7.05 -20.41
C TYR A 436 -17.58 6.85 -20.79
N TYR A 437 -18.15 5.72 -20.38
CA TYR A 437 -19.57 5.45 -20.54
C TYR A 437 -20.20 5.30 -19.17
N LYS A 438 -21.13 6.19 -18.82
CA LYS A 438 -21.95 6.05 -17.62
C LYS A 438 -23.37 5.67 -18.00
N LEU A 439 -23.84 4.54 -17.48
CA LEU A 439 -25.18 4.02 -17.73
C LEU A 439 -26.23 5.05 -17.33
N GLY A 440 -27.17 5.35 -18.24
CA GLY A 440 -28.24 6.33 -18.02
C GLY A 440 -27.85 7.79 -18.28
N GLU A 441 -26.56 8.10 -18.41
CA GLU A 441 -26.08 9.46 -18.67
C GLU A 441 -25.44 9.61 -20.07
N THR A 442 -24.61 8.65 -20.49
CA THR A 442 -23.92 8.71 -21.79
C THR A 442 -24.77 8.11 -22.90
N SER A 443 -25.00 8.86 -23.98
CA SER A 443 -25.72 8.33 -25.15
C SER A 443 -24.84 7.38 -25.98
N LEU A 444 -25.48 6.47 -26.71
CA LEU A 444 -24.78 5.52 -27.60
C LEU A 444 -24.00 6.23 -28.73
N GLU A 445 -24.50 7.36 -29.21
CA GLU A 445 -23.80 8.16 -30.23
C GLU A 445 -22.54 8.81 -29.65
N GLU A 446 -22.63 9.39 -28.46
CA GLU A 446 -21.48 9.96 -27.75
C GLU A 446 -20.41 8.90 -27.47
N TRP A 447 -20.82 7.72 -27.03
CA TRP A 447 -19.94 6.57 -26.82
C TRP A 447 -19.14 6.22 -28.08
N ARG A 448 -19.85 5.95 -29.19
CA ARG A 448 -19.24 5.55 -30.46
C ARG A 448 -18.27 6.61 -30.98
N ARG A 449 -18.64 7.88 -30.85
CA ARG A 449 -17.78 9.01 -31.23
C ARG A 449 -16.51 9.10 -30.36
N CYS A 450 -16.65 8.90 -29.05
CA CYS A 450 -15.56 9.02 -28.09
C CYS A 450 -14.56 7.86 -28.24
N VAL A 451 -15.04 6.61 -28.19
CA VAL A 451 -14.18 5.41 -28.12
C VAL A 451 -13.34 5.21 -29.38
N GLN A 452 -13.86 5.56 -30.56
CA GLN A 452 -13.16 5.39 -31.83
C GLN A 452 -12.00 6.38 -32.00
N LYS A 453 -12.17 7.62 -31.51
CA LYS A 453 -11.21 8.71 -31.71
C LYS A 453 -10.29 8.95 -30.52
N SER A 454 -10.53 8.28 -29.39
CA SER A 454 -9.79 8.57 -28.16
C SER A 454 -8.33 8.13 -28.28
N PRO A 455 -7.38 9.03 -27.94
CA PRO A 455 -5.98 8.68 -27.80
C PRO A 455 -5.66 8.01 -26.45
N ALA A 456 -6.58 8.04 -25.48
CA ALA A 456 -6.34 7.46 -24.17
C ALA A 456 -6.24 5.92 -24.27
N PRO A 457 -5.19 5.29 -23.72
CA PRO A 457 -5.04 3.83 -23.74
C PRO A 457 -5.98 3.10 -22.77
N TRP A 458 -6.59 3.81 -21.83
CA TRP A 458 -7.52 3.29 -20.83
C TRP A 458 -8.84 4.06 -20.87
N GLY A 459 -9.94 3.37 -20.57
CA GLY A 459 -11.27 3.95 -20.42
C GLY A 459 -12.07 3.26 -19.32
N GLU A 460 -13.24 3.83 -19.02
CA GLU A 460 -14.10 3.39 -17.93
C GLU A 460 -15.54 3.13 -18.41
N LEU A 461 -16.13 2.03 -17.93
CA LEU A 461 -17.55 1.72 -18.03
C LEU A 461 -18.14 1.78 -16.62
N ALA A 462 -19.19 2.57 -16.40
CA ALA A 462 -19.67 2.90 -15.06
C ALA A 462 -21.19 2.73 -14.90
N THR A 463 -21.57 2.22 -13.74
CA THR A 463 -22.88 2.37 -13.11
C THR A 463 -22.74 3.22 -11.85
N ASP A 464 -23.82 3.45 -11.11
CA ASP A 464 -23.73 4.06 -9.78
C ASP A 464 -23.12 3.11 -8.74
N ASN A 465 -22.99 1.82 -9.06
CA ASN A 465 -22.58 0.77 -8.13
C ASN A 465 -21.22 0.14 -8.45
N ILE A 466 -20.78 0.19 -9.71
CA ILE A 466 -19.49 -0.36 -10.12
C ILE A 466 -18.88 0.43 -11.27
N VAL A 467 -17.55 0.56 -11.28
CA VAL A 467 -16.76 1.10 -12.40
C VAL A 467 -15.72 0.09 -12.84
N LEU A 468 -15.69 -0.21 -14.13
CA LEU A 468 -14.75 -1.11 -14.79
C LEU A 468 -13.74 -0.28 -15.57
N THR A 469 -12.46 -0.38 -15.23
CA THR A 469 -11.36 0.27 -15.95
C THR A 469 -10.60 -0.76 -16.78
N VAL A 470 -10.67 -0.63 -18.10
CA VAL A 470 -10.10 -1.59 -19.05
C VAL A 470 -9.40 -0.88 -20.21
N PRO A 471 -8.55 -1.57 -20.99
CA PRO A 471 -7.90 -0.95 -22.14
C PRO A 471 -8.90 -0.46 -23.19
N THR A 472 -8.66 0.73 -23.73
CA THR A 472 -9.46 1.31 -24.82
C THR A 472 -9.53 0.39 -26.05
N ALA A 473 -8.47 -0.39 -26.29
CA ALA A 473 -8.46 -1.38 -27.37
C ALA A 473 -9.61 -2.41 -27.22
N SER A 474 -9.92 -2.84 -26.00
CA SER A 474 -11.03 -3.76 -25.72
C SER A 474 -12.38 -3.06 -25.82
N LEU A 475 -12.45 -1.77 -25.43
CA LEU A 475 -13.67 -0.96 -25.52
C LEU A 475 -14.10 -0.65 -26.96
N ARG A 476 -13.15 -0.57 -27.90
CA ARG A 476 -13.46 -0.31 -29.32
C ARG A 476 -14.31 -1.40 -29.96
N ALA A 477 -14.25 -2.63 -29.45
CA ALA A 477 -15.07 -3.74 -29.91
C ALA A 477 -16.46 -3.78 -29.25
N LEU A 478 -16.70 -2.98 -28.20
CA LEU A 478 -17.96 -2.94 -27.47
C LEU A 478 -18.88 -1.86 -28.06
N GLU A 479 -19.78 -2.28 -28.96
CA GLU A 479 -20.67 -1.35 -29.68
C GLU A 479 -21.68 -0.65 -28.77
N ASP A 480 -22.29 -1.37 -27.84
CA ASP A 480 -23.26 -0.89 -26.87
C ASP A 480 -22.93 -1.44 -25.46
N PRO A 481 -22.43 -0.62 -24.53
CA PRO A 481 -22.13 -1.05 -23.17
C PRO A 481 -23.36 -1.23 -22.27
N ALA A 482 -24.54 -0.73 -22.66
CA ALA A 482 -25.70 -0.68 -21.76
C ALA A 482 -26.20 -2.07 -21.28
N PRO A 483 -26.25 -3.13 -22.11
CA PRO A 483 -26.70 -4.45 -21.66
C PRO A 483 -25.78 -5.07 -20.59
N VAL A 484 -24.46 -5.05 -20.81
CA VAL A 484 -23.50 -5.60 -19.84
C VAL A 484 -23.48 -4.81 -18.53
N LEU A 485 -23.62 -3.47 -18.59
CA LEU A 485 -23.68 -2.64 -17.37
C LEU A 485 -24.97 -2.82 -16.58
N ARG A 486 -26.10 -3.08 -17.24
CA ARG A 486 -27.34 -3.46 -16.54
C ARG A 486 -27.19 -4.80 -15.82
N LEU A 487 -26.55 -5.79 -16.46
CA LEU A 487 -26.25 -7.06 -15.81
C LEU A 487 -25.32 -6.85 -14.60
N TRP A 488 -24.32 -5.98 -14.70
CA TRP A 488 -23.50 -5.61 -13.56
C TRP A 488 -24.30 -4.99 -12.41
N ASP A 489 -25.23 -4.07 -12.68
CA ASP A 489 -26.09 -3.51 -11.62
C ASP A 489 -26.97 -4.56 -10.95
N GLU A 490 -27.52 -5.52 -11.71
CA GLU A 490 -28.26 -6.66 -11.16
C GLU A 490 -27.36 -7.51 -10.23
N MET A 491 -26.13 -7.80 -10.64
CA MET A 491 -25.16 -8.54 -9.82
C MET A 491 -24.77 -7.76 -8.57
N MET A 492 -24.54 -6.44 -8.67
CA MET A 492 -24.21 -5.59 -7.52
C MET A 492 -25.38 -5.49 -6.53
N GLN A 493 -26.62 -5.45 -7.02
CA GLN A 493 -27.80 -5.51 -6.16
C GLN A 493 -27.88 -6.85 -5.42
N ALA A 494 -27.59 -7.96 -6.09
CA ALA A 494 -27.52 -9.27 -5.46
C ALA A 494 -26.42 -9.34 -4.39
N ILE A 495 -25.23 -8.77 -4.68
CA ILE A 495 -24.13 -8.70 -3.71
C ILE A 495 -24.53 -7.91 -2.45
N ALA A 496 -25.11 -6.73 -2.63
CA ALA A 496 -25.60 -5.89 -1.53
C ALA A 496 -26.69 -6.60 -0.72
N ARG A 497 -27.62 -7.28 -1.41
CA ARG A 497 -28.71 -8.04 -0.78
C ARG A 497 -28.16 -9.16 0.10
N LEU A 498 -27.26 -10.00 -0.41
CA LEU A 498 -26.68 -11.07 0.41
C LEU A 498 -25.95 -10.48 1.62
N ALA A 499 -25.16 -9.43 1.42
CA ALA A 499 -24.43 -8.75 2.48
C ALA A 499 -25.31 -7.96 3.46
N ALA A 500 -26.63 -7.90 3.24
CA ALA A 500 -27.56 -7.03 3.97
C ALA A 500 -27.07 -5.58 4.04
N GLN A 501 -26.57 -5.06 2.92
CA GLN A 501 -26.10 -3.68 2.77
C GLN A 501 -27.16 -2.81 2.08
N PRO A 502 -27.20 -1.50 2.37
CA PRO A 502 -27.98 -0.56 1.58
C PRO A 502 -27.59 -0.60 0.09
N PHE A 503 -28.58 -0.48 -0.78
CA PHE A 503 -28.41 -0.34 -2.22
C PHE A 503 -29.21 0.87 -2.72
N PRO A 504 -28.66 1.74 -3.59
CA PRO A 504 -27.33 1.70 -4.22
C PRO A 504 -26.17 1.78 -3.21
N PHE A 505 -24.98 1.33 -3.62
CA PHE A 505 -23.80 1.48 -2.77
C PHE A 505 -23.48 2.96 -2.51
N ARG A 506 -22.95 3.27 -1.32
CA ARG A 506 -22.57 4.65 -0.95
C ARG A 506 -21.41 5.20 -1.79
N ARG A 507 -20.60 4.32 -2.35
CA ARG A 507 -19.59 4.57 -3.38
C ARG A 507 -19.61 3.39 -4.34
N PRO A 508 -19.40 3.59 -5.64
CA PRO A 508 -19.27 2.46 -6.56
C PRO A 508 -18.02 1.66 -6.21
N GLU A 509 -18.10 0.33 -6.29
CA GLU A 509 -16.93 -0.55 -6.31
C GLU A 509 -16.14 -0.35 -7.61
N ARG A 510 -14.89 -0.79 -7.66
CA ARG A 510 -14.02 -0.57 -8.84
C ARG A 510 -13.25 -1.83 -9.18
N ILE A 511 -13.16 -2.15 -10.47
CA ILE A 511 -12.30 -3.22 -10.99
C ILE A 511 -11.37 -2.61 -12.04
N VAL A 512 -10.06 -2.77 -11.86
CA VAL A 512 -9.02 -2.24 -12.75
C VAL A 512 -8.21 -3.40 -13.30
N ALA A 513 -8.18 -3.52 -14.64
CA ALA A 513 -7.29 -4.45 -15.31
C ALA A 513 -5.86 -3.88 -15.37
N ASP A 514 -4.85 -4.73 -15.20
CA ASP A 514 -3.44 -4.38 -15.26
C ASP A 514 -2.66 -5.46 -16.04
N VAL A 515 -1.56 -5.06 -16.66
CA VAL A 515 -0.60 -5.98 -17.30
C VAL A 515 0.14 -6.82 -16.25
N GLN A 516 0.26 -6.31 -15.03
CA GLN A 516 0.87 -7.00 -13.91
C GLN A 516 0.32 -6.49 -12.58
N ILE A 517 -0.18 -7.41 -11.76
CA ILE A 517 -0.60 -7.16 -10.37
C ILE A 517 0.41 -7.72 -9.37
N SER A 518 0.27 -7.30 -8.12
CA SER A 518 1.17 -7.58 -6.99
C SER A 518 0.98 -8.96 -6.38
N ALA A 519 -0.22 -9.54 -6.51
CA ALA A 519 -0.55 -10.84 -5.95
C ALA A 519 -1.61 -11.58 -6.78
N GLY A 520 -1.46 -12.89 -6.90
CA GLY A 520 -2.49 -13.77 -7.45
C GLY A 520 -2.85 -13.52 -8.93
N TRP A 521 -4.06 -13.94 -9.29
CA TRP A 521 -4.68 -13.69 -10.60
C TRP A 521 -5.61 -12.46 -10.56
N MET A 522 -6.25 -12.27 -9.42
CA MET A 522 -7.03 -11.11 -9.04
C MET A 522 -6.83 -10.93 -7.53
N HIS A 523 -7.04 -9.71 -7.02
CA HIS A 523 -7.15 -9.51 -5.58
C HIS A 523 -8.09 -8.35 -5.23
N SER A 524 -8.73 -8.51 -4.09
CA SER A 524 -9.65 -7.54 -3.53
C SER A 524 -8.97 -6.24 -3.10
N GLY A 525 -9.78 -5.20 -2.97
CA GLY A 525 -9.33 -3.85 -2.70
C GLY A 525 -10.31 -2.81 -3.22
N TYR A 526 -9.87 -1.56 -3.16
CA TYR A 526 -10.54 -0.44 -3.80
C TYR A 526 -9.51 0.36 -4.60
N PRO A 527 -9.26 0.00 -5.87
CA PRO A 527 -10.00 -0.98 -6.69
C PRO A 527 -9.60 -2.45 -6.43
N ILE A 528 -10.43 -3.37 -6.92
CA ILE A 528 -10.05 -4.75 -7.24
C ILE A 528 -9.09 -4.71 -8.44
N MET A 529 -7.98 -5.44 -8.37
CA MET A 529 -6.99 -5.49 -9.45
C MET A 529 -7.04 -6.86 -10.12
N CYS A 530 -7.05 -6.89 -11.47
CA CYS A 530 -7.06 -8.13 -12.24
C CYS A 530 -6.06 -8.10 -13.41
N HIS A 531 -5.61 -9.26 -13.89
CA HIS A 531 -4.83 -9.32 -15.13
C HIS A 531 -5.67 -8.94 -16.37
N LEU A 532 -5.02 -8.40 -17.40
CA LEU A 532 -5.62 -8.02 -18.69
C LEU A 532 -6.44 -9.14 -19.35
N GLU A 533 -6.10 -10.40 -19.14
CA GLU A 533 -6.83 -11.56 -19.65
C GLU A 533 -8.27 -11.63 -19.13
N SER A 534 -8.53 -11.04 -17.96
CA SER A 534 -9.86 -10.99 -17.36
C SER A 534 -10.75 -9.92 -18.00
N VAL A 535 -10.24 -9.09 -18.92
CA VAL A 535 -11.05 -8.03 -19.52
C VAL A 535 -12.28 -8.57 -20.26
N GLN A 536 -12.15 -9.69 -20.97
CA GLN A 536 -13.28 -10.24 -21.73
C GLN A 536 -14.41 -10.76 -20.83
N GLU A 537 -14.09 -11.37 -19.70
CA GLU A 537 -15.12 -11.79 -18.73
C GLU A 537 -15.82 -10.59 -18.08
N LEU A 538 -15.14 -9.44 -17.95
CA LEU A 538 -15.70 -8.22 -17.36
C LEU A 538 -16.65 -7.43 -18.27
N ILE A 539 -16.48 -7.49 -19.60
CA ILE A 539 -17.20 -6.62 -20.55
C ILE A 539 -18.11 -7.36 -21.54
N SER A 540 -18.16 -8.69 -21.49
CA SER A 540 -18.98 -9.50 -22.40
C SER A 540 -20.17 -10.12 -21.66
N GLU A 541 -21.37 -9.60 -21.88
CA GLU A 541 -22.61 -10.18 -21.34
C GLU A 541 -22.77 -11.66 -21.76
N THR A 542 -22.50 -11.96 -23.03
CA THR A 542 -22.57 -13.33 -23.57
C THR A 542 -21.64 -14.27 -22.81
N HIS A 543 -20.42 -13.82 -22.48
CA HIS A 543 -19.49 -14.60 -21.69
C HIS A 543 -20.01 -14.83 -20.27
N MET A 544 -20.45 -13.77 -19.59
CA MET A 544 -20.94 -13.86 -18.20
C MET A 544 -22.13 -14.83 -18.07
N ARG A 545 -23.09 -14.76 -19.01
CA ARG A 545 -24.27 -15.65 -19.00
C ARG A 545 -23.93 -17.08 -19.41
N GLY A 546 -22.92 -17.29 -20.25
CA GLY A 546 -22.52 -18.61 -20.73
C GLY A 546 -21.61 -19.38 -19.78
N SER A 547 -20.56 -18.72 -19.30
CA SER A 547 -19.45 -19.33 -18.55
C SER A 547 -19.40 -18.91 -17.07
N GLY A 548 -20.12 -17.86 -16.69
CA GLY A 548 -20.04 -17.28 -15.35
C GLY A 548 -18.96 -16.23 -15.20
N LEU A 549 -18.82 -15.74 -13.97
CA LEU A 549 -17.90 -14.66 -13.59
C LEU A 549 -17.37 -14.88 -12.16
N TRP A 550 -16.73 -16.03 -11.92
CA TRP A 550 -16.37 -16.43 -10.55
C TRP A 550 -15.36 -15.49 -9.88
N GLY A 551 -14.26 -15.16 -10.57
CA GLY A 551 -13.16 -14.35 -10.02
C GLY A 551 -13.59 -12.96 -9.58
N PRO A 552 -14.15 -12.12 -10.47
CA PRO A 552 -14.59 -10.76 -10.10
C PRO A 552 -15.60 -10.73 -8.95
N ILE A 553 -16.55 -11.68 -8.92
CA ILE A 553 -17.54 -11.76 -7.84
C ILE A 553 -16.91 -12.26 -6.53
N HIS A 554 -15.92 -13.15 -6.61
CA HIS A 554 -15.16 -13.61 -5.44
C HIS A 554 -14.44 -12.44 -4.75
N GLU A 555 -13.78 -11.57 -5.52
CA GLU A 555 -13.13 -10.37 -4.98
C GLU A 555 -14.12 -9.34 -4.42
N LEU A 556 -15.28 -9.17 -5.07
CA LEU A 556 -16.35 -8.36 -4.51
C LEU A 556 -16.91 -8.96 -3.20
N GLY A 557 -16.92 -10.30 -3.09
CA GLY A 557 -17.25 -11.04 -1.88
C GLY A 557 -16.28 -10.75 -0.73
N HIS A 558 -14.97 -10.67 -1.01
CA HIS A 558 -13.99 -10.21 -0.02
C HIS A 558 -14.31 -8.80 0.51
N ASN A 559 -14.73 -7.87 -0.36
CA ASN A 559 -15.16 -6.53 0.06
C ASN A 559 -16.42 -6.56 0.97
N GLN A 560 -17.19 -7.66 0.98
CA GLN A 560 -18.35 -7.84 1.86
C GLN A 560 -18.08 -8.61 3.16
N GLN A 561 -16.93 -9.27 3.29
CA GLN A 561 -16.53 -9.93 4.55
C GLN A 561 -16.44 -8.91 5.70
N ARG A 562 -16.76 -9.35 6.93
CA ARG A 562 -16.70 -8.52 8.14
C ARG A 562 -16.08 -9.31 9.28
N HIS A 563 -15.17 -8.68 10.02
CA HIS A 563 -14.48 -9.29 11.17
C HIS A 563 -15.42 -9.99 12.16
N GLY A 564 -16.67 -9.54 12.30
CA GLY A 564 -17.63 -10.11 13.24
C GLY A 564 -17.99 -11.58 13.01
N TRP A 565 -17.97 -12.05 11.76
CA TRP A 565 -18.32 -13.44 11.41
C TRP A 565 -17.21 -14.18 10.66
N GLU A 566 -16.04 -13.58 10.52
CA GLU A 566 -14.87 -14.22 9.92
C GLU A 566 -14.00 -14.88 11.01
N PHE A 567 -13.45 -16.05 10.67
CA PHE A 567 -12.55 -16.87 11.49
C PHE A 567 -11.19 -17.11 10.77
N PRO A 568 -10.35 -16.09 10.53
CA PRO A 568 -9.08 -16.27 9.83
C PRO A 568 -8.14 -17.27 10.53
N PRO A 569 -7.35 -18.07 9.78
CA PRO A 569 -7.23 -18.06 8.32
C PRO A 569 -8.33 -18.86 7.59
N HIS A 570 -9.18 -19.59 8.31
CA HIS A 570 -10.09 -20.58 7.74
C HIS A 570 -11.09 -20.00 6.73
N THR A 571 -11.73 -18.89 7.09
CA THR A 571 -12.83 -18.32 6.29
C THR A 571 -12.38 -17.29 5.27
N THR A 572 -11.11 -16.84 5.33
CA THR A 572 -10.57 -15.76 4.49
C THR A 572 -10.91 -15.98 3.01
N GLU A 573 -10.62 -17.17 2.51
CA GLU A 573 -10.86 -17.57 1.11
C GLU A 573 -12.12 -18.45 0.94
N ALA A 574 -12.95 -18.56 1.98
CA ALA A 574 -14.11 -19.44 1.99
C ALA A 574 -15.41 -18.64 1.84
N THR A 575 -15.71 -17.74 2.79
CA THR A 575 -17.01 -17.07 2.87
C THR A 575 -17.22 -16.05 1.74
N CYS A 576 -16.15 -15.46 1.19
CA CYS A 576 -16.21 -14.62 -0.01
C CYS A 576 -16.89 -15.35 -1.19
N ASN A 577 -16.72 -16.67 -1.31
CA ASN A 577 -17.36 -17.47 -2.35
C ASN A 577 -18.88 -17.62 -2.20
N LEU A 578 -19.47 -17.30 -1.03
CA LEU A 578 -20.93 -17.29 -0.89
C LEU A 578 -21.56 -16.30 -1.87
N TRP A 579 -20.91 -15.16 -2.10
CA TRP A 579 -21.34 -14.18 -3.11
C TRP A 579 -21.22 -14.73 -4.52
N SER A 580 -20.12 -15.41 -4.84
CA SER A 580 -19.95 -16.06 -6.14
C SER A 580 -21.06 -17.06 -6.41
N VAL A 581 -21.35 -17.96 -5.47
CA VAL A 581 -22.47 -18.92 -5.62
C VAL A 581 -23.80 -18.18 -5.75
N TYR A 582 -24.09 -17.23 -4.88
CA TYR A 582 -25.35 -16.50 -4.86
C TYR A 582 -25.64 -15.78 -6.18
N VAL A 583 -24.67 -15.03 -6.71
CA VAL A 583 -24.82 -14.30 -7.98
C VAL A 583 -25.02 -15.26 -9.16
N HIS A 584 -24.26 -16.36 -9.21
CA HIS A 584 -24.40 -17.33 -10.28
C HIS A 584 -25.80 -17.96 -10.29
N GLU A 585 -26.31 -18.34 -9.12
CA GLU A 585 -27.64 -18.96 -9.01
C GLU A 585 -28.78 -17.99 -9.24
N THR A 586 -28.71 -16.77 -8.69
CA THR A 586 -29.85 -15.85 -8.63
C THR A 586 -29.91 -14.83 -9.75
N VAL A 587 -28.77 -14.50 -10.36
CA VAL A 587 -28.69 -13.48 -11.43
C VAL A 587 -28.30 -14.12 -12.76
N LEU A 588 -27.24 -14.92 -12.78
CA LEU A 588 -26.75 -15.52 -14.04
C LEU A 588 -27.54 -16.76 -14.45
N GLY A 589 -28.32 -17.36 -13.55
CA GLY A 589 -29.06 -18.60 -13.81
C GLY A 589 -28.14 -19.81 -14.02
N ILE A 590 -26.91 -19.75 -13.52
CA ILE A 590 -25.91 -20.82 -13.63
C ILE A 590 -25.98 -21.66 -12.35
N PRO A 591 -26.33 -22.96 -12.44
CA PRO A 591 -26.33 -23.84 -11.27
C PRO A 591 -24.94 -23.93 -10.65
N ARG A 592 -24.84 -23.92 -9.32
CA ARG A 592 -23.56 -24.00 -8.58
C ARG A 592 -22.60 -25.08 -9.09
N ALA A 593 -23.15 -26.25 -9.45
CA ALA A 593 -22.40 -27.41 -9.93
C ALA A 593 -21.61 -27.13 -11.23
N ARG A 594 -22.00 -26.07 -11.94
CA ARG A 594 -21.37 -25.58 -13.18
C ARG A 594 -20.70 -24.23 -13.01
N ALA A 595 -20.90 -23.54 -11.89
CA ALA A 595 -20.34 -22.22 -11.64
C ALA A 595 -18.82 -22.26 -11.36
N HIS A 596 -18.34 -23.36 -10.76
CA HIS A 596 -16.91 -23.57 -10.54
C HIS A 596 -16.60 -25.08 -10.47
N PRO A 597 -15.45 -25.57 -11.02
CA PRO A 597 -15.10 -26.99 -10.97
C PRO A 597 -15.16 -27.61 -9.57
N ALA A 598 -14.67 -26.88 -8.56
CA ALA A 598 -14.69 -27.24 -7.13
C ALA A 598 -16.10 -27.51 -6.58
N LEU A 599 -17.15 -27.04 -7.26
CA LEU A 599 -18.53 -27.24 -6.82
C LEU A 599 -19.25 -28.36 -7.56
N SER A 600 -18.56 -29.09 -8.44
CA SER A 600 -19.11 -30.31 -9.02
C SER A 600 -19.46 -31.32 -7.91
N PRO A 601 -20.59 -32.06 -8.03
CA PRO A 601 -21.04 -32.98 -6.98
C PRO A 601 -19.96 -33.96 -6.54
N ALA A 602 -19.24 -34.57 -7.49
CA ALA A 602 -18.16 -35.50 -7.20
C ALA A 602 -17.02 -34.88 -6.38
N GLN A 603 -16.61 -33.63 -6.68
CA GLN A 603 -15.54 -32.97 -5.92
C GLN A 603 -15.99 -32.55 -4.52
N ARG A 604 -17.27 -32.20 -4.34
CA ARG A 604 -17.84 -31.87 -3.02
C ARG A 604 -17.95 -33.11 -2.13
N GLU A 605 -18.52 -34.20 -2.66
CA GLU A 605 -18.62 -35.49 -1.98
C GLU A 605 -17.24 -36.00 -1.54
N GLU A 606 -16.27 -35.96 -2.45
CA GLU A 606 -14.91 -36.39 -2.17
C GLU A 606 -14.26 -35.56 -1.05
N ARG A 607 -14.44 -34.23 -1.09
CA ARG A 607 -13.90 -33.33 -0.06
C ARG A 607 -14.44 -33.62 1.32
N VAL A 608 -15.77 -33.82 1.43
CA VAL A 608 -16.42 -34.18 2.70
C VAL A 608 -15.85 -35.51 3.20
N ARG A 609 -15.76 -36.52 2.33
CA ARG A 609 -15.22 -37.85 2.65
C ARG A 609 -13.78 -37.78 3.15
N GLU A 610 -12.91 -37.04 2.48
CA GLU A 610 -11.50 -36.89 2.86
C GLU A 610 -11.32 -36.15 4.18
N HIS A 611 -12.08 -35.09 4.41
CA HIS A 611 -12.03 -34.32 5.65
C HIS A 611 -12.44 -35.20 6.85
N LEU A 612 -13.54 -35.94 6.70
CA LEU A 612 -14.04 -36.87 7.71
C LEU A 612 -13.09 -38.05 7.96
N ALA A 613 -12.47 -38.60 6.91
CA ALA A 613 -11.51 -39.70 7.03
C ALA A 613 -10.29 -39.31 7.90
N LYS A 614 -9.92 -38.03 7.93
CA LYS A 614 -8.85 -37.47 8.78
C LYS A 614 -9.33 -37.13 10.20
N GLY A 615 -10.60 -37.37 10.52
CA GLY A 615 -11.21 -37.04 11.82
C GLY A 615 -11.70 -35.59 11.93
N ALA A 616 -12.01 -34.94 10.80
CA ALA A 616 -12.46 -33.54 10.74
C ALA A 616 -11.56 -32.54 11.49
N PRO A 617 -10.24 -32.54 11.26
CA PRO A 617 -9.35 -31.62 11.95
C PRO A 617 -9.62 -30.19 11.50
N LEU A 618 -9.89 -29.28 12.46
CA LEU A 618 -10.13 -27.87 12.16
C LEU A 618 -8.99 -27.22 11.37
N SER A 619 -7.75 -27.68 11.56
CA SER A 619 -6.58 -27.22 10.78
C SER A 619 -6.71 -27.41 9.26
N ASN A 620 -7.55 -28.36 8.81
CA ASN A 620 -7.81 -28.65 7.40
C ASN A 620 -9.20 -28.15 6.95
N TRP A 621 -9.89 -27.39 7.82
CA TRP A 621 -11.14 -26.71 7.49
C TRP A 621 -10.78 -25.34 6.90
N ASP A 622 -10.40 -25.30 5.63
CA ASP A 622 -9.97 -24.10 4.90
C ASP A 622 -10.65 -24.00 3.53
N VAL A 623 -10.67 -22.79 2.95
CA VAL A 623 -11.12 -22.49 1.58
C VAL A 623 -12.40 -23.24 1.18
N TRP A 624 -12.28 -24.30 0.38
CA TRP A 624 -13.39 -25.09 -0.17
C TRP A 624 -14.02 -26.04 0.85
N THR A 625 -13.23 -26.55 1.79
CA THR A 625 -13.72 -27.41 2.89
C THR A 625 -14.54 -26.57 3.85
N ALA A 626 -14.06 -25.36 4.14
CA ALA A 626 -14.80 -24.41 4.94
C ALA A 626 -16.10 -23.95 4.26
N LEU A 627 -16.03 -23.62 2.96
CA LEU A 627 -17.21 -23.23 2.17
C LEU A 627 -18.29 -24.33 2.16
N GLU A 628 -17.91 -25.60 2.08
CA GLU A 628 -18.84 -26.73 2.04
C GLU A 628 -19.80 -26.75 3.24
N THR A 629 -19.31 -26.44 4.45
CA THR A 629 -20.15 -26.32 5.65
C THR A 629 -21.27 -25.29 5.45
N TYR A 630 -20.96 -24.14 4.84
CA TYR A 630 -21.96 -23.11 4.57
C TYR A 630 -22.90 -23.48 3.42
N LEU A 631 -22.40 -24.18 2.39
CA LEU A 631 -23.23 -24.63 1.27
C LEU A 631 -24.28 -25.66 1.71
N GLN A 632 -23.92 -26.58 2.61
CA GLN A 632 -24.88 -27.54 3.17
C GLN A 632 -25.99 -26.85 3.98
N LEU A 633 -25.64 -25.82 4.76
CA LEU A 633 -26.64 -25.00 5.45
C LEU A 633 -27.54 -24.26 4.45
N GLN A 634 -26.94 -23.70 3.39
CA GLN A 634 -27.69 -23.00 2.36
C GLN A 634 -28.62 -23.96 1.58
N GLU A 635 -28.21 -25.19 1.31
CA GLU A 635 -29.03 -26.19 0.61
C GLU A 635 -30.24 -26.60 1.45
N ALA A 636 -30.06 -26.67 2.77
CA ALA A 636 -31.10 -27.07 3.70
C ALA A 636 -32.10 -25.96 4.03
N PHE A 637 -31.62 -24.72 4.13
CA PHE A 637 -32.39 -23.61 4.71
C PHE A 637 -32.56 -22.40 3.77
N GLY A 638 -31.91 -22.40 2.60
CA GLY A 638 -31.93 -21.31 1.64
C GLY A 638 -31.01 -20.14 2.01
N TRP A 639 -31.09 -19.06 1.22
CA TRP A 639 -30.26 -17.86 1.38
C TRP A 639 -30.79 -16.87 2.42
N GLU A 640 -32.09 -16.89 2.70
CA GLU A 640 -32.74 -15.92 3.60
C GLU A 640 -32.17 -15.93 5.03
N PRO A 641 -31.89 -17.09 5.67
CA PRO A 641 -31.23 -17.10 6.98
C PRO A 641 -29.86 -16.44 6.98
N PHE A 642 -29.07 -16.55 5.90
CA PHE A 642 -27.77 -15.88 5.79
C PHE A 642 -27.94 -14.37 5.74
N THR A 643 -28.82 -13.85 4.87
CA THR A 643 -29.09 -12.41 4.76
C THR A 643 -29.57 -11.83 6.09
N GLN A 644 -30.50 -12.51 6.77
CA GLN A 644 -31.00 -12.07 8.08
C GLN A 644 -29.91 -12.10 9.16
N LEU A 645 -29.05 -13.12 9.13
CA LEU A 645 -27.95 -13.24 10.08
C LEU A 645 -26.89 -12.16 9.85
N PHE A 646 -26.50 -11.90 8.61
CA PHE A 646 -25.56 -10.82 8.28
C PHE A 646 -26.12 -9.45 8.67
N ALA A 647 -27.43 -9.20 8.48
CA ALA A 647 -28.09 -8.00 8.97
C ALA A 647 -27.98 -7.87 10.51
N GLU A 648 -28.21 -8.96 11.23
CA GLU A 648 -28.12 -8.98 12.69
C GLU A 648 -26.69 -8.72 13.18
N TYR A 649 -25.69 -9.38 12.59
CA TYR A 649 -24.29 -9.18 12.98
C TYR A 649 -23.82 -7.73 12.79
N GLN A 650 -24.33 -7.03 11.77
CA GLN A 650 -24.00 -5.62 11.56
C GLN A 650 -24.52 -4.70 12.68
N ALA A 651 -25.59 -5.10 13.37
CA ALA A 651 -26.12 -4.39 14.53
C ALA A 651 -25.60 -4.94 15.87
N LEU A 652 -24.85 -6.04 15.86
CA LEU A 652 -24.46 -6.78 17.06
C LEU A 652 -23.25 -6.15 17.75
N SER A 653 -23.40 -5.83 19.04
CA SER A 653 -22.30 -5.42 19.92
C SER A 653 -21.74 -6.61 20.71
N GLY A 654 -20.48 -6.50 21.16
CA GLY A 654 -19.89 -7.51 22.05
C GLY A 654 -19.51 -8.82 21.35
N ILE A 655 -19.21 -8.76 20.05
CA ILE A 655 -18.73 -9.92 19.30
C ILE A 655 -17.38 -10.37 19.87
N PRO A 656 -17.19 -11.68 20.15
CA PRO A 656 -15.92 -12.22 20.59
C PRO A 656 -14.78 -11.88 19.63
N GLN A 657 -13.58 -11.68 20.16
CA GLN A 657 -12.40 -11.35 19.33
C GLN A 657 -11.66 -12.60 18.87
N ASP A 658 -11.74 -13.70 19.63
CA ASP A 658 -11.14 -14.98 19.29
C ASP A 658 -12.06 -15.85 18.41
N ASN A 659 -11.46 -16.70 17.57
CA ASN A 659 -12.21 -17.54 16.64
C ASN A 659 -13.16 -18.52 17.34
N ALA A 660 -12.76 -19.11 18.46
CA ALA A 660 -13.58 -20.08 19.16
C ALA A 660 -14.89 -19.46 19.67
N GLY A 661 -14.82 -18.26 20.25
CA GLY A 661 -15.99 -17.47 20.65
C GLY A 661 -16.87 -17.10 19.46
N LYS A 662 -16.29 -16.65 18.34
CA LYS A 662 -17.06 -16.28 17.14
C LYS A 662 -17.76 -17.48 16.48
N MET A 663 -17.09 -18.63 16.39
CA MET A 663 -17.68 -19.87 15.87
C MET A 663 -18.86 -20.32 16.73
N ASN A 664 -18.74 -20.28 18.06
CA ASN A 664 -19.83 -20.60 18.98
C ASN A 664 -21.00 -19.61 18.88
N LEU A 665 -20.70 -18.33 18.69
CA LEU A 665 -21.72 -17.31 18.41
C LEU A 665 -22.47 -17.62 17.10
N TRP A 666 -21.76 -17.99 16.04
CA TRP A 666 -22.35 -18.38 14.76
C TRP A 666 -23.27 -19.59 14.89
N VAL A 667 -22.80 -20.66 15.54
CA VAL A 667 -23.58 -21.90 15.79
C VAL A 667 -24.91 -21.55 16.45
N ARG A 668 -24.86 -20.77 17.54
CA ARG A 668 -26.06 -20.34 18.26
C ARG A 668 -26.99 -19.51 17.36
N LYS A 669 -26.45 -18.44 16.76
CA LYS A 669 -27.26 -17.48 16.01
C LYS A 669 -27.89 -18.11 14.77
N PHE A 670 -27.15 -18.92 14.03
CA PHE A 670 -27.69 -19.61 12.86
C PHE A 670 -28.76 -20.64 13.28
N SER A 671 -28.53 -21.41 14.35
CA SER A 671 -29.52 -22.35 14.92
C SER A 671 -30.82 -21.64 15.32
N GLU A 672 -30.71 -20.49 15.98
CA GLU A 672 -31.85 -19.63 16.33
C GLU A 672 -32.58 -19.12 15.08
N LYS A 673 -31.85 -18.74 14.01
CA LYS A 673 -32.48 -18.30 12.76
C LYS A 673 -33.29 -19.38 12.07
N VAL A 674 -32.76 -20.60 12.01
CA VAL A 674 -33.44 -21.71 11.32
C VAL A 674 -34.37 -22.52 12.24
N GLN A 675 -34.43 -22.17 13.53
CA GLN A 675 -35.21 -22.87 14.56
C GLN A 675 -34.90 -24.38 14.61
N LYS A 676 -33.62 -24.73 14.50
CA LYS A 676 -33.10 -26.10 14.60
C LYS A 676 -31.84 -26.15 15.46
N ASN A 677 -31.66 -27.23 16.21
CA ASN A 677 -30.41 -27.48 16.89
C ASN A 677 -29.34 -27.94 15.88
N LEU A 678 -28.42 -27.06 15.51
CA LEU A 678 -27.32 -27.35 14.58
C LEU A 678 -26.00 -27.71 15.28
N ALA A 679 -25.97 -27.79 16.61
CA ALA A 679 -24.73 -28.13 17.33
C ALA A 679 -24.10 -29.45 16.82
N PRO A 680 -24.86 -30.55 16.64
CA PRO A 680 -24.29 -31.80 16.11
C PRO A 680 -23.66 -31.67 14.72
N PHE A 681 -24.27 -30.86 13.84
CA PHE A 681 -23.76 -30.61 12.49
C PHE A 681 -22.39 -29.93 12.51
N PHE A 682 -22.25 -28.87 13.30
CA PHE A 682 -20.97 -28.15 13.42
C PHE A 682 -19.91 -28.98 14.14
N GLU A 683 -20.28 -29.79 15.15
CA GLU A 683 -19.38 -30.75 15.79
C GLU A 683 -18.83 -31.79 14.80
N ALA A 684 -19.66 -32.28 13.87
CA ALA A 684 -19.22 -33.21 12.83
C ALA A 684 -18.22 -32.59 11.83
N TRP A 685 -18.28 -31.27 11.65
CA TRP A 685 -17.30 -30.48 10.90
C TRP A 685 -16.06 -30.08 11.72
N GLY A 686 -15.91 -30.60 12.94
CA GLY A 686 -14.75 -30.36 13.79
C GLY A 686 -14.75 -29.01 14.51
N TRP A 687 -15.88 -28.28 14.52
CA TRP A 687 -15.96 -27.02 15.24
C TRP A 687 -15.94 -27.24 16.75
N PRO A 688 -15.24 -26.39 17.54
CA PRO A 688 -15.15 -26.52 18.99
C PRO A 688 -16.41 -25.98 19.67
N VAL A 689 -17.55 -26.64 19.48
CA VAL A 689 -18.83 -26.25 20.09
C VAL A 689 -18.77 -26.46 21.61
N GLN A 690 -18.95 -25.36 22.33
CA GLN A 690 -18.93 -25.34 23.80
C GLN A 690 -20.17 -26.04 24.36
N LYS A 691 -20.01 -26.70 25.52
CA LYS A 691 -21.08 -27.47 26.15
C LYS A 691 -22.28 -26.59 26.49
N GLU A 692 -22.03 -25.36 26.91
CA GLU A 692 -23.02 -24.36 27.28
C GLU A 692 -23.86 -23.95 26.06
N VAL A 693 -23.24 -23.80 24.89
CA VAL A 693 -23.93 -23.52 23.63
C VAL A 693 -24.77 -24.71 23.19
N ALA A 694 -24.21 -25.92 23.20
CA ALA A 694 -24.94 -27.13 22.84
C ALA A 694 -26.15 -27.38 23.77
N ALA A 695 -25.98 -27.19 25.09
CA ALA A 695 -27.06 -27.30 26.07
C ALA A 695 -28.13 -26.21 25.87
N GLY A 696 -27.73 -24.98 25.57
CA GLY A 696 -28.65 -23.88 25.29
C GLY A 696 -29.50 -24.10 24.04
N LEU A 697 -28.98 -24.84 23.05
CA LEU A 697 -29.69 -25.19 21.81
C LEU A 697 -30.53 -26.47 21.92
N ALA A 698 -30.43 -27.23 23.02
CA ALA A 698 -31.16 -28.47 23.21
C ALA A 698 -32.69 -28.29 23.28
N CYS A 699 -33.17 -27.07 23.51
CA CYS A 699 -34.59 -26.73 23.45
C CYS A 699 -35.15 -26.67 22.02
N LEU A 700 -34.28 -26.52 21.01
CA LEU A 700 -34.68 -26.50 19.60
C LEU A 700 -34.79 -27.94 19.05
N PRO A 701 -35.72 -28.19 18.09
CA PRO A 701 -35.82 -29.50 17.46
C PRO A 701 -34.54 -29.84 16.70
N GLY A 702 -34.12 -31.10 16.75
CA GLY A 702 -32.97 -31.59 15.98
C GLY A 702 -33.18 -31.43 14.46
N TRP A 703 -32.08 -31.27 13.74
CA TRP A 703 -32.10 -31.29 12.27
C TRP A 703 -32.03 -32.72 11.74
N GLU A 704 -33.18 -33.30 11.38
CA GLU A 704 -33.24 -34.71 10.99
C GLU A 704 -32.57 -35.02 9.64
N ALA A 705 -32.63 -34.06 8.72
CA ALA A 705 -32.03 -34.13 7.39
C ALA A 705 -30.57 -33.61 7.37
N ASP A 706 -29.91 -33.58 8.52
CA ASP A 706 -28.49 -33.23 8.65
C ASP A 706 -27.64 -34.20 7.79
N PRO A 707 -26.93 -33.70 6.76
CA PRO A 707 -26.09 -34.53 5.90
C PRO A 707 -24.90 -35.14 6.64
N MET A 708 -24.58 -34.67 7.83
CA MET A 708 -23.46 -35.11 8.68
C MET A 708 -23.89 -36.07 9.80
N ARG A 709 -25.18 -36.37 9.93
CA ARG A 709 -25.77 -37.13 11.07
C ARG A 709 -25.14 -38.50 11.31
N GLY A 710 -24.58 -39.14 10.27
CA GLY A 710 -23.90 -40.45 10.36
C GLY A 710 -22.41 -40.39 10.75
N HIS A 711 -21.85 -39.19 10.91
CA HIS A 711 -20.40 -38.98 11.08
C HIS A 711 -20.01 -38.42 12.46
N VAL A 712 -21.00 -38.16 13.33
CA VAL A 712 -20.78 -37.72 14.71
C VAL A 712 -20.16 -38.88 15.50
N ARG A 713 -18.91 -38.72 15.98
CA ARG A 713 -18.31 -39.70 16.89
C ARG A 713 -19.00 -39.59 18.27
N PRO A 714 -19.38 -40.70 18.91
CA PRO A 714 -19.72 -40.69 20.32
C PRO A 714 -18.53 -40.13 21.12
N ARG A 715 -18.78 -39.14 21.99
CA ARG A 715 -17.76 -38.54 22.86
C ARG A 715 -17.24 -39.53 23.88
#